data_AF-A0A7W7WXC5-F1
#
_entry.id   AF-A0A7W7WXC5-F1
#
_cell.length_a   1.000
_cell.length_b   1.000
_cell.length_c   1.000
_cell.angle_alpha   90.00
_cell.angle_beta   90.00
_cell.angle_gamma   90.00
#
_symmetry.space_group_name_H-M   'P 1'
#
loop_
_entity.id
_entity.type
_entity.pdbx_description
1 polymer ?
#
loop_
_entity_poly.entity_id
_entity_poly.type
_entity_poly.pdbx_seq_one_letter_code
_entity_poly.pdbx_strand_id
1 'polypeptide(L)'
;MTEFVLVEYGDLEGGGFVPYVAEGRPAPPAPYTAVATKLLTNVPQPPEPADDGFRYPMWSLRRVDVDGEPHWCFAVQGRGGAFGQAGMCQFLFAPAAFNPATLWYGAVRLVRADGRLVHPEAGEPSDTWLRPVSAERLSGALTALFAGDSKVVVDGGPVDVAATIGALLSVVPLSVVDGYVWTTCLVRRPVQDSRPLVTGRWPEELPGGNAGLRSWLDRAPEKPGTPVAHPKTPEVVAWLTDLGARDLSLPEEYAAAPTLADLAELIATKQLDIDPADVPHLLAKDDPRLAIGRGRELVSRWAADDPAGAITRLVGSPKLSPQLTEILFDSLLDAHVHAAPGTNPALFPPAAKAVAGWEAVLTRLLRDRFEDRPRMVEFVRDYVIAEGRPLHDGDAQLAHGRWLTALGVSPDDPASGIYPVPTARIVAEIRERRSLGSVGRAFLAAAADPVAQVRVVLDGLDSVPPVVAAEFVALCPDDRQAGEVLTYALDRGQARAGVAWAEKWLLEVHDRVEAGRRGVVLDTGVGHFGRIDHELPASLLVLALRSELAGLGAADALRRKVLTDAVAKLEAGSRRGHAKAKAPAPHLIVHQPVQPAVAQPPARPQTQPQQQPRPTPYPTEPTESLDTRAPWNVDVEEAATKRKRRRLPDLSAHWPLIGKVLIAVLVVALIVALYLLARHMLQR
;
A
#
# COMPACT_ATOMS: atom_id res chain seq x y z
N MET A 1 -21.38 -35.60 -16.64
CA MET A 1 -20.78 -35.69 -15.30
C MET A 1 -19.28 -35.77 -15.48
N THR A 2 -18.52 -34.84 -14.90
CA THR A 2 -17.04 -34.79 -14.96
C THR A 2 -16.49 -35.57 -13.77
N GLU A 3 -16.36 -36.89 -13.91
CA GLU A 3 -15.97 -37.73 -12.77
C GLU A 3 -14.45 -37.68 -12.58
N PHE A 4 -14.00 -36.75 -11.74
CA PHE A 4 -12.66 -36.82 -11.18
C PHE A 4 -12.53 -38.08 -10.35
N VAL A 5 -11.39 -38.77 -10.42
CA VAL A 5 -11.15 -39.98 -9.63
C VAL A 5 -9.86 -39.82 -8.85
N LEU A 6 -9.93 -39.91 -7.52
CA LEU A 6 -8.78 -39.87 -6.63
C LEU A 6 -8.44 -41.28 -6.15
N VAL A 7 -7.22 -41.74 -6.44
CA VAL A 7 -6.67 -43.00 -5.95
C VAL A 7 -5.54 -42.70 -4.97
N GLU A 8 -5.58 -43.29 -3.79
CA GLU A 8 -4.58 -43.07 -2.74
C GLU A 8 -3.80 -44.35 -2.46
N TYR A 9 -2.49 -44.22 -2.27
CA TYR A 9 -1.60 -45.30 -1.82
C TYR A 9 -0.78 -44.81 -0.63
N GLY A 10 -0.65 -45.64 0.39
CA GLY A 10 0.18 -45.34 1.54
C GLY A 10 0.62 -46.60 2.25
N ASP A 11 1.58 -46.46 3.15
CA ASP A 11 1.99 -47.53 4.05
C ASP A 11 1.73 -47.07 5.50
N LEU A 12 0.52 -47.38 5.98
CA LEU A 12 0.07 -47.05 7.34
C LEU A 12 0.57 -48.07 8.38
N GLU A 13 1.03 -49.26 7.94
CA GLU A 13 1.30 -50.41 8.82
C GLU A 13 2.74 -50.98 8.68
N GLY A 14 3.60 -50.39 7.85
CA GLY A 14 4.99 -50.82 7.63
C GLY A 14 5.15 -52.02 6.68
N GLY A 15 4.13 -52.33 5.88
CA GLY A 15 4.06 -53.50 4.99
C GLY A 15 4.28 -53.20 3.51
N GLY A 16 4.50 -51.92 3.14
CA GLY A 16 4.59 -51.45 1.77
C GLY A 16 3.34 -50.70 1.29
N PHE A 17 3.42 -50.06 0.12
CA PHE A 17 2.33 -49.25 -0.43
C PHE A 17 1.11 -50.10 -0.81
N VAL A 18 0.03 -49.93 -0.06
CA VAL A 18 -1.27 -50.53 -0.35
C VAL A 18 -2.27 -49.44 -0.76
N PRO A 19 -3.24 -49.76 -1.65
CA PRO A 19 -4.35 -48.85 -1.94
C PRO A 19 -5.07 -48.49 -0.64
N TYR A 20 -5.23 -47.20 -0.39
CA TYR A 20 -5.98 -46.68 0.75
C TYR A 20 -7.37 -46.26 0.29
N VAL A 21 -8.40 -46.81 0.95
CA VAL A 21 -9.80 -46.40 0.78
C VAL A 21 -10.29 -45.92 2.14
N ALA A 22 -10.57 -44.61 2.24
CA ALA A 22 -11.08 -44.04 3.48
C ALA A 22 -12.42 -44.69 3.87
N GLU A 23 -12.62 -44.89 5.18
CA GLU A 23 -13.83 -45.50 5.71
C GLU A 23 -15.09 -44.73 5.26
N GLY A 24 -16.08 -45.45 4.73
CA GLY A 24 -17.33 -44.87 4.23
C GLY A 24 -17.25 -44.27 2.82
N ARG A 25 -16.12 -44.37 2.10
CA ARG A 25 -16.01 -43.98 0.68
C ARG A 25 -16.05 -45.20 -0.25
N PRO A 26 -16.65 -45.06 -1.46
CA PRO A 26 -16.56 -46.11 -2.46
C PRO A 26 -15.10 -46.31 -2.88
N ALA A 27 -14.73 -47.57 -3.15
CA ALA A 27 -13.41 -47.87 -3.71
C ALA A 27 -13.28 -47.25 -5.12
N PRO A 28 -12.10 -46.70 -5.48
CA PRO A 28 -11.88 -46.19 -6.83
C PRO A 28 -12.06 -47.29 -7.90
N PRO A 29 -12.56 -46.96 -9.11
CA PRO A 29 -12.75 -47.97 -10.15
C PRO A 29 -11.44 -48.64 -10.56
N ALA A 30 -11.50 -49.95 -10.84
CA ALA A 30 -10.32 -50.79 -11.09
C ALA A 30 -9.37 -50.28 -12.20
N PRO A 31 -9.84 -49.72 -13.33
CA PRO A 31 -8.94 -49.20 -14.37
C PRO A 31 -8.00 -48.09 -13.85
N TYR A 32 -8.50 -47.17 -13.04
CA TYR A 32 -7.71 -46.08 -12.45
C TYR A 32 -6.69 -46.62 -11.45
N THR A 33 -7.10 -47.57 -10.61
CA THR A 33 -6.22 -48.24 -9.65
C THR A 33 -5.08 -49.01 -10.35
N ALA A 34 -5.36 -49.66 -11.48
CA ALA A 34 -4.35 -50.35 -12.27
C ALA A 34 -3.29 -49.38 -12.83
N VAL A 35 -3.73 -48.23 -13.37
CA VAL A 35 -2.82 -47.19 -13.87
C VAL A 35 -2.02 -46.57 -12.74
N ALA A 36 -2.66 -46.23 -11.61
CA ALA A 36 -1.98 -45.70 -10.42
C ALA A 36 -0.92 -46.67 -9.89
N THR A 37 -1.21 -47.98 -9.84
CA THR A 37 -0.22 -49.02 -9.47
C THR A 37 1.00 -49.01 -10.39
N LYS A 38 0.78 -48.87 -11.71
CA LYS A 38 1.86 -48.82 -12.70
C LYS A 38 2.68 -47.52 -12.61
N LEU A 39 2.05 -46.41 -12.22
CA LEU A 39 2.75 -45.15 -11.95
C LEU A 39 3.53 -45.22 -10.65
N LEU A 40 3.02 -45.89 -9.62
CA LEU A 40 3.66 -46.02 -8.32
C LEU A 40 5.04 -46.69 -8.41
N THR A 41 5.20 -47.70 -9.27
CA THR A 41 6.51 -48.33 -9.52
C THR A 41 7.53 -47.36 -10.12
N ASN A 42 7.07 -46.25 -10.70
CA ASN A 42 7.85 -45.15 -11.27
C ASN A 42 8.02 -43.96 -10.32
N VAL A 43 7.38 -43.97 -9.15
CA VAL A 43 7.43 -42.91 -8.14
C VAL A 43 8.33 -43.35 -6.96
N PRO A 44 9.65 -43.13 -7.05
CA PRO A 44 10.58 -43.37 -5.93
C PRO A 44 10.23 -42.54 -4.69
N GLN A 45 10.37 -43.12 -3.49
CA GLN A 45 10.21 -42.38 -2.23
C GLN A 45 11.42 -41.52 -1.89
N PRO A 46 11.25 -40.31 -1.32
CA PRO A 46 12.32 -39.56 -0.70
C PRO A 46 13.17 -40.46 0.22
N PRO A 47 14.51 -40.33 0.20
CA PRO A 47 15.38 -41.10 1.08
C PRO A 47 15.11 -40.78 2.56
N GLU A 48 15.42 -41.72 3.45
CA GLU A 48 15.38 -41.48 4.89
C GLU A 48 16.59 -40.63 5.35
N PRO A 49 16.44 -39.72 6.33
CA PRO A 49 15.22 -39.31 7.02
C PRO A 49 14.72 -37.96 6.47
N ALA A 50 14.01 -37.95 5.34
CA ALA A 50 13.33 -36.74 4.88
C ALA A 50 12.08 -36.45 5.72
N ASP A 51 12.28 -36.01 6.97
CA ASP A 51 11.20 -35.69 7.92
C ASP A 51 10.32 -34.49 7.47
N ASP A 52 10.77 -33.74 6.45
CA ASP A 52 10.19 -32.48 5.99
C ASP A 52 9.36 -32.58 4.69
N GLY A 53 9.02 -33.78 4.20
CA GLY A 53 8.28 -33.96 2.95
C GLY A 53 6.88 -33.32 2.94
N PHE A 54 6.29 -33.05 4.11
CA PHE A 54 5.05 -32.28 4.24
C PHE A 54 5.23 -30.77 4.00
N ARG A 55 6.45 -30.23 4.14
CA ARG A 55 6.78 -28.82 3.85
C ARG A 55 6.97 -28.57 2.36
N TYR A 56 7.30 -29.62 1.61
CA TYR A 56 7.61 -29.57 0.18
C TYR A 56 6.95 -30.75 -0.55
N PRO A 57 5.60 -30.78 -0.65
CA PRO A 57 4.92 -31.81 -1.42
C PRO A 57 5.41 -31.78 -2.88
N MET A 58 5.68 -32.97 -3.42
CA MET A 58 6.11 -33.12 -4.81
C MET A 58 4.89 -33.35 -5.69
N TRP A 59 4.71 -32.46 -6.66
CA TRP A 59 3.62 -32.55 -7.63
C TRP A 59 4.13 -32.99 -9.00
N SER A 60 3.32 -33.78 -9.69
CA SER A 60 3.54 -34.08 -11.10
C SER A 60 2.24 -34.14 -11.89
N LEU A 61 2.31 -33.88 -13.18
CA LEU A 61 1.21 -33.96 -14.12
C LEU A 61 1.70 -34.65 -15.39
N ARG A 62 0.92 -35.60 -15.89
CA ARG A 62 1.17 -36.26 -17.17
C ARG A 62 -0.11 -36.82 -17.76
N ARG A 63 -0.14 -37.00 -19.07
CA ARG A 63 -1.21 -37.73 -19.75
C ARG A 63 -0.99 -39.24 -19.62
N VAL A 64 -2.07 -39.98 -19.40
CA VAL A 64 -2.09 -41.44 -19.25
C VAL A 64 -3.29 -42.01 -19.98
N ASP A 65 -3.26 -43.32 -20.24
CA ASP A 65 -4.38 -44.07 -20.81
C ASP A 65 -5.06 -44.85 -19.68
N VAL A 66 -6.37 -44.67 -19.53
CA VAL A 66 -7.21 -45.42 -18.59
C VAL A 66 -8.27 -46.13 -19.42
N ASP A 67 -8.11 -47.44 -19.58
CA ASP A 67 -9.03 -48.29 -20.35
C ASP A 67 -9.24 -47.84 -21.81
N GLY A 68 -8.16 -47.41 -22.47
CA GLY A 68 -8.19 -46.90 -23.84
C GLY A 68 -8.58 -45.43 -23.98
N GLU A 69 -8.94 -44.77 -22.87
CA GLU A 69 -9.34 -43.36 -22.86
C GLU A 69 -8.26 -42.46 -22.24
N PRO A 70 -7.88 -41.34 -22.89
CA PRO A 70 -6.85 -40.46 -22.40
C PRO A 70 -7.33 -39.65 -21.18
N HIS A 71 -6.50 -39.61 -20.15
CA HIS A 71 -6.73 -38.87 -18.92
C HIS A 71 -5.48 -38.07 -18.53
N TRP A 72 -5.69 -36.94 -17.87
CA TRP A 72 -4.65 -36.28 -17.09
C TRP A 72 -4.54 -36.94 -15.72
N CYS A 73 -3.32 -37.20 -15.28
CA CYS A 73 -3.03 -37.70 -13.94
C CYS A 73 -2.16 -36.68 -13.21
N PHE A 74 -2.76 -35.97 -12.25
CA PHE A 74 -2.05 -35.13 -11.30
C PHE A 74 -1.71 -35.97 -10.07
N ALA A 75 -0.43 -36.04 -9.70
CA ALA A 75 0.01 -36.82 -8.56
C ALA A 75 0.67 -35.93 -7.51
N VAL A 76 0.38 -36.22 -6.24
CA VAL A 76 1.04 -35.64 -5.06
C VAL A 76 1.75 -36.74 -4.30
N GLN A 77 3.00 -36.47 -3.92
CA GLN A 77 3.80 -37.38 -3.12
C GLN A 77 4.45 -36.63 -1.97
N GLY A 78 4.49 -37.27 -0.80
CA GLY A 78 5.19 -36.78 0.38
C GLY A 78 5.59 -37.89 1.34
N ARG A 79 6.39 -37.52 2.34
CA ARG A 79 6.87 -38.38 3.43
C ARG A 79 6.96 -37.56 4.71
N GLY A 80 6.68 -38.19 5.86
CA GLY A 80 6.61 -37.49 7.15
C GLY A 80 5.27 -36.77 7.37
N GLY A 81 5.01 -36.35 8.62
CA GLY A 81 3.74 -35.71 8.98
C GLY A 81 2.51 -36.55 8.63
N ALA A 82 1.55 -35.97 7.90
CA ALA A 82 0.32 -36.63 7.48
C ALA A 82 0.50 -37.71 6.40
N PHE A 83 1.68 -37.79 5.76
CA PHE A 83 2.03 -38.85 4.81
C PHE A 83 2.60 -40.11 5.48
N GLY A 84 2.84 -40.09 6.80
CA GLY A 84 3.41 -41.21 7.55
C GLY A 84 4.91 -41.42 7.31
N GLN A 85 5.52 -42.33 8.08
CA GLN A 85 6.96 -42.60 8.01
C GLN A 85 7.40 -43.25 6.70
N ALA A 86 6.55 -44.07 6.08
CA ALA A 86 6.87 -44.78 4.83
C ALA A 86 6.47 -44.01 3.56
N GLY A 87 5.74 -42.89 3.72
CA GLY A 87 5.30 -42.02 2.63
C GLY A 87 3.93 -42.40 2.06
N MET A 88 3.35 -41.47 1.29
CA MET A 88 2.05 -41.64 0.62
C MET A 88 2.09 -40.97 -0.77
N CYS A 89 1.32 -41.54 -1.70
CA CYS A 89 1.13 -41.01 -3.04
C CYS A 89 -0.36 -40.99 -3.39
N GLN A 90 -0.83 -39.85 -3.90
CA GLN A 90 -2.22 -39.64 -4.30
C GLN A 90 -2.28 -39.26 -5.77
N PHE A 91 -3.16 -39.88 -6.54
CA PHE A 91 -3.33 -39.70 -7.98
C PHE A 91 -4.75 -39.21 -8.28
N LEU A 92 -4.87 -37.99 -8.78
CA LEU A 92 -6.10 -37.41 -9.27
C LEU A 92 -6.16 -37.54 -10.80
N PHE A 93 -7.13 -38.30 -11.27
CA PHE A 93 -7.42 -38.46 -12.68
C PHE A 93 -8.53 -37.51 -13.13
N ALA A 94 -8.32 -36.86 -14.26
CA ALA A 94 -9.28 -36.01 -14.93
C ALA A 94 -9.35 -36.37 -16.42
N PRO A 95 -10.52 -36.27 -17.08
CA PRO A 95 -10.63 -36.49 -18.51
C PRO A 95 -9.65 -35.61 -19.31
N ALA A 96 -9.09 -36.10 -20.42
CA ALA A 96 -8.14 -35.32 -21.23
C ALA A 96 -8.73 -34.03 -21.84
N ALA A 97 -10.06 -33.93 -21.95
CA ALA A 97 -10.75 -32.71 -22.37
C ALA A 97 -10.58 -31.55 -21.37
N PHE A 98 -10.16 -31.84 -20.13
CA PHE A 98 -9.92 -30.82 -19.12
C PHE A 98 -8.60 -30.08 -19.42
N ASN A 99 -8.61 -28.75 -19.31
CA ASN A 99 -7.41 -27.95 -19.54
C ASN A 99 -6.33 -28.27 -18.47
N PRO A 100 -5.11 -28.69 -18.87
CA PRO A 100 -4.06 -29.10 -17.92
C PRO A 100 -3.56 -27.97 -17.03
N ALA A 101 -3.54 -26.72 -17.49
CA ALA A 101 -3.19 -25.57 -16.66
C ALA A 101 -4.23 -25.34 -15.56
N THR A 102 -5.51 -25.42 -15.92
CA THR A 102 -6.63 -25.34 -14.96
C THR A 102 -6.61 -26.51 -13.98
N LEU A 103 -6.27 -27.72 -14.43
CA LEU A 103 -6.13 -28.88 -13.57
C LEU A 103 -4.98 -28.72 -12.59
N TRP A 104 -3.81 -28.29 -13.07
CA TRP A 104 -2.63 -28.05 -12.24
C TRP A 104 -2.94 -27.02 -11.16
N TYR A 105 -3.44 -25.85 -11.55
CA TYR A 105 -3.80 -24.78 -10.63
C TYR A 105 -4.86 -25.22 -9.62
N GLY A 106 -5.95 -25.87 -10.08
CA GLY A 106 -7.01 -26.37 -9.21
C GLY A 106 -6.52 -27.44 -8.24
N ALA A 107 -5.76 -28.41 -8.72
CA ALA A 107 -5.23 -29.50 -7.90
C ALA A 107 -4.23 -29.00 -6.86
N VAL A 108 -3.34 -28.06 -7.19
CA VAL A 108 -2.43 -27.40 -6.22
C VAL A 108 -3.22 -26.70 -5.11
N ARG A 109 -4.35 -26.06 -5.43
CA ARG A 109 -5.22 -25.44 -4.42
C ARG A 109 -5.98 -26.44 -3.55
N LEU A 110 -6.16 -27.66 -4.04
CA LEU A 110 -6.73 -28.78 -3.28
C LEU A 110 -5.68 -29.53 -2.46
N VAL A 111 -4.41 -29.14 -2.51
CA VAL A 111 -3.38 -29.64 -1.60
C VAL A 111 -3.50 -28.90 -0.26
N ARG A 112 -3.81 -29.63 0.80
CA ARG A 112 -3.93 -29.10 2.16
C ARG A 112 -2.57 -28.67 2.72
N ALA A 113 -2.60 -27.97 3.86
CA ALA A 113 -1.38 -27.54 4.56
C ALA A 113 -0.51 -28.70 5.07
N ASP A 114 -1.10 -29.89 5.23
CA ASP A 114 -0.39 -31.13 5.54
C ASP A 114 0.23 -31.81 4.31
N GLY A 115 0.07 -31.20 3.13
CA GLY A 115 0.56 -31.66 1.84
C GLY A 115 -0.34 -32.66 1.12
N ARG A 116 -1.44 -33.14 1.73
CA ARG A 116 -2.32 -34.12 1.09
C ARG A 116 -3.29 -33.48 0.13
N LEU A 117 -3.47 -34.10 -1.04
CA LEU A 117 -4.50 -33.77 -2.00
C LEU A 117 -5.87 -34.22 -1.48
N VAL A 118 -6.89 -33.41 -1.69
CA VAL A 118 -8.28 -33.81 -1.46
C VAL A 118 -9.09 -33.89 -2.74
N HIS A 119 -10.11 -34.75 -2.72
CA HIS A 119 -11.04 -34.87 -3.83
C HIS A 119 -11.72 -33.53 -4.12
N PRO A 120 -11.83 -33.10 -5.39
CA PRO A 120 -12.41 -31.81 -5.73
C PRO A 120 -13.84 -31.56 -5.20
N GLU A 121 -14.64 -32.62 -5.07
CA GLU A 121 -16.02 -32.52 -4.56
C GLU A 121 -16.09 -32.39 -3.02
N ALA A 122 -15.01 -32.69 -2.30
CA ALA A 122 -14.98 -32.73 -0.85
C ALA A 122 -14.05 -31.67 -0.22
N GLY A 123 -13.24 -31.00 -1.03
CA GLY A 123 -12.20 -30.06 -0.59
C GLY A 123 -12.57 -28.61 -0.84
N GLU A 124 -12.30 -27.74 0.13
CA GLU A 124 -12.28 -26.28 -0.10
C GLU A 124 -10.91 -25.88 -0.68
N PRO A 125 -10.86 -25.15 -1.81
CA PRO A 125 -9.62 -24.64 -2.37
C PRO A 125 -8.89 -23.70 -1.40
N SER A 126 -7.55 -23.81 -1.34
CA SER A 126 -6.68 -22.95 -0.54
C SER A 126 -5.54 -22.38 -1.38
N ASP A 127 -5.12 -21.15 -1.06
CA ASP A 127 -4.01 -20.48 -1.75
C ASP A 127 -2.65 -20.74 -1.04
N THR A 128 -2.60 -21.69 -0.09
CA THR A 128 -1.43 -22.04 0.74
C THR A 128 -0.13 -22.17 -0.09
N TRP A 129 -0.25 -22.83 -1.23
CA TRP A 129 0.87 -23.22 -2.08
C TRP A 129 1.05 -22.33 -3.31
N LEU A 130 0.19 -21.33 -3.51
CA LEU A 130 0.32 -20.42 -4.65
C LEU A 130 1.49 -19.44 -4.41
N ARG A 131 2.29 -19.22 -5.44
CA ARG A 131 3.42 -18.29 -5.43
C ARG A 131 3.42 -17.46 -6.71
N PRO A 132 3.89 -16.20 -6.66
CA PRO A 132 4.08 -15.42 -7.86
C PRO A 132 5.12 -16.08 -8.77
N VAL A 133 4.88 -16.00 -10.07
CA VAL A 133 5.76 -16.57 -11.10
C VAL A 133 6.97 -15.66 -11.29
N SER A 134 8.18 -16.22 -11.26
CA SER A 134 9.39 -15.49 -11.62
C SER A 134 9.54 -15.43 -13.14
N ALA A 135 9.55 -14.23 -13.71
CA ALA A 135 9.75 -14.02 -15.14
C ALA A 135 11.08 -14.61 -15.64
N GLU A 136 12.14 -14.52 -14.84
CA GLU A 136 13.47 -15.09 -15.16
C GLU A 136 13.40 -16.62 -15.29
N ARG A 137 12.79 -17.30 -14.31
CA ARG A 137 12.65 -18.77 -14.31
C ARG A 137 11.77 -19.25 -15.46
N LEU A 138 10.66 -18.56 -15.69
CA LEU A 138 9.75 -18.84 -16.81
C LEU A 138 10.46 -18.66 -18.15
N SER A 139 11.20 -17.55 -18.34
CA SER A 139 11.98 -17.29 -19.55
C SER A 139 13.05 -18.35 -19.79
N GLY A 140 13.78 -18.77 -18.75
CA GLY A 140 14.78 -19.83 -18.86
C GLY A 140 14.17 -21.16 -19.29
N ALA A 141 13.04 -21.55 -18.69
CA ALA A 141 12.34 -22.79 -19.02
C ALA A 141 11.75 -22.77 -20.44
N LEU A 142 11.14 -21.64 -20.85
CA LEU A 142 10.67 -21.46 -22.23
C LEU A 142 11.83 -21.52 -23.22
N THR A 143 12.96 -20.86 -22.94
CA THR A 143 14.15 -20.91 -23.80
C THR A 143 14.62 -22.34 -24.02
N ALA A 144 14.67 -23.16 -22.96
CA ALA A 144 15.05 -24.57 -23.04
C ALA A 144 14.03 -25.40 -23.86
N LEU A 145 12.72 -25.16 -23.69
CA LEU A 145 11.68 -25.79 -24.52
C LEU A 145 11.85 -25.46 -26.01
N PHE A 146 12.11 -24.19 -26.34
CA PHE A 146 12.34 -23.75 -27.71
C PHE A 146 13.68 -24.25 -28.29
N ALA A 147 14.68 -24.50 -27.45
CA ALA A 147 15.91 -25.20 -27.83
C ALA A 147 15.70 -26.70 -28.11
N GLY A 148 14.53 -27.24 -27.78
CA GLY A 148 14.21 -28.66 -27.96
C GLY A 148 14.78 -29.55 -26.87
N ASP A 149 15.11 -29.02 -25.69
CA ASP A 149 15.70 -29.80 -24.62
C ASP A 149 14.73 -30.90 -24.14
N SER A 150 15.20 -32.14 -24.16
CA SER A 150 14.40 -33.28 -23.66
C SER A 150 14.21 -33.27 -22.15
N LYS A 151 14.99 -32.45 -21.43
CA LYS A 151 14.84 -32.24 -19.99
C LYS A 151 15.05 -30.77 -19.68
N VAL A 152 13.97 -30.10 -19.31
CA VAL A 152 13.99 -28.69 -18.92
C VAL A 152 14.11 -28.61 -17.42
N VAL A 153 15.17 -27.99 -16.93
CA VAL A 153 15.42 -27.82 -15.49
C VAL A 153 15.00 -26.41 -15.08
N VAL A 154 14.06 -26.32 -14.13
CA VAL A 154 13.58 -25.06 -13.56
C VAL A 154 14.28 -24.86 -12.21
N ASP A 155 14.95 -23.73 -12.04
CA ASP A 155 15.61 -23.41 -10.77
C ASP A 155 14.61 -22.90 -9.73
N GLY A 156 14.85 -23.20 -8.45
CA GLY A 156 14.00 -22.80 -7.32
C GLY A 156 13.55 -23.97 -6.44
N GLY A 157 12.82 -23.65 -5.37
CA GLY A 157 12.21 -24.67 -4.51
C GLY A 157 10.98 -25.30 -5.17
N PRO A 158 10.44 -26.43 -4.65
CA PRO A 158 9.36 -27.18 -5.31
C PRO A 158 8.10 -26.34 -5.56
N VAL A 159 7.78 -25.42 -4.64
CA VAL A 159 6.63 -24.52 -4.77
C VAL A 159 6.85 -23.46 -5.88
N ASP A 160 8.06 -22.92 -5.99
CA ASP A 160 8.41 -21.97 -7.06
C ASP A 160 8.43 -22.64 -8.43
N VAL A 161 8.96 -23.86 -8.49
CA VAL A 161 8.95 -24.69 -9.69
C VAL A 161 7.52 -24.99 -10.10
N ALA A 162 6.63 -25.25 -9.15
CA ALA A 162 5.23 -25.50 -9.46
C ALA A 162 4.49 -24.30 -10.02
N ALA A 163 4.76 -23.10 -9.48
CA ALA A 163 4.23 -21.86 -10.04
C ALA A 163 4.72 -21.68 -11.49
N THR A 164 6.01 -21.95 -11.73
CA THR A 164 6.61 -21.87 -13.06
C THR A 164 6.01 -22.92 -14.01
N ILE A 165 5.82 -24.17 -13.58
CA ILE A 165 5.14 -25.21 -14.36
C ILE A 165 3.70 -24.79 -14.67
N GLY A 166 2.96 -24.26 -13.70
CA GLY A 166 1.60 -23.76 -13.93
C GLY A 166 1.55 -22.69 -15.03
N ALA A 167 2.50 -21.74 -15.00
CA ALA A 167 2.63 -20.73 -16.04
C ALA A 167 3.06 -21.32 -17.39
N LEU A 168 3.98 -22.29 -17.43
CA LEU A 168 4.34 -22.98 -18.67
C LEU A 168 3.12 -23.67 -19.29
N LEU A 169 2.34 -24.39 -18.48
CA LEU A 169 1.13 -25.08 -18.93
C LEU A 169 0.08 -24.11 -19.50
N SER A 170 0.04 -22.86 -19.03
CA SER A 170 -0.90 -21.85 -19.53
C SER A 170 -0.42 -21.13 -20.79
N VAL A 171 0.87 -21.13 -21.09
CA VAL A 171 1.46 -20.37 -22.22
C VAL A 171 2.06 -21.24 -23.34
N VAL A 172 2.00 -22.56 -23.24
CA VAL A 172 2.45 -23.47 -24.32
C VAL A 172 1.27 -24.23 -24.95
N PRO A 173 1.36 -24.65 -26.21
CA PRO A 173 0.26 -25.34 -26.88
C PRO A 173 -0.05 -26.69 -26.23
N LEU A 174 -1.32 -27.10 -26.25
CA LEU A 174 -1.77 -28.33 -25.59
C LEU A 174 -1.06 -29.58 -26.12
N SER A 175 -0.77 -29.62 -27.43
CA SER A 175 -0.02 -30.71 -28.07
C SER A 175 1.40 -30.87 -27.51
N VAL A 176 2.03 -29.77 -27.10
CA VAL A 176 3.34 -29.76 -26.45
C VAL A 176 3.17 -30.23 -25.01
N VAL A 177 2.15 -29.73 -24.29
CA VAL A 177 1.84 -30.16 -22.92
C VAL A 177 1.65 -31.68 -22.83
N ASP A 178 0.89 -32.25 -23.77
CA ASP A 178 0.59 -33.68 -23.88
C ASP A 178 1.85 -34.57 -23.99
N GLY A 179 2.89 -34.06 -24.65
CA GLY A 179 4.12 -34.80 -24.91
C GLY A 179 5.06 -34.90 -23.72
N TYR A 180 4.89 -34.06 -22.69
CA TYR A 180 5.84 -33.91 -21.59
C TYR A 180 5.33 -34.51 -20.27
N VAL A 181 6.29 -34.87 -19.40
CA VAL A 181 6.04 -35.12 -17.98
C VAL A 181 6.44 -33.88 -17.19
N TRP A 182 5.49 -33.33 -16.44
CA TRP A 182 5.68 -32.13 -15.64
C TRP A 182 5.85 -32.55 -14.19
N THR A 183 6.94 -32.19 -13.53
CA THR A 183 7.17 -32.57 -12.13
C THR A 183 7.93 -31.49 -11.38
N THR A 184 7.63 -31.27 -10.12
CA THR A 184 8.35 -30.26 -9.31
C THR A 184 9.75 -30.72 -8.93
N CYS A 185 9.95 -32.03 -8.78
CA CYS A 185 11.21 -32.62 -8.37
C CYS A 185 11.30 -34.08 -8.85
N LEU A 186 12.52 -34.62 -8.90
CA LEU A 186 12.79 -36.03 -9.15
C LEU A 186 13.60 -36.60 -7.97
N VAL A 187 13.20 -37.76 -7.47
CA VAL A 187 14.00 -38.49 -6.46
C VAL A 187 15.00 -39.45 -7.14
N ARG A 188 14.67 -39.97 -8.32
CA ARG A 188 15.56 -40.80 -9.15
C ARG A 188 15.30 -40.55 -10.64
N ARG A 189 16.21 -41.05 -11.49
CA ARG A 189 16.06 -40.96 -12.94
C ARG A 189 14.84 -41.77 -13.41
N PRO A 190 13.97 -41.25 -14.28
CA PRO A 190 12.94 -42.05 -14.94
C PRO A 190 13.61 -43.09 -15.84
N VAL A 191 13.29 -44.38 -15.64
CA VAL A 191 13.87 -45.49 -16.41
C VAL A 191 12.88 -46.04 -17.43
N GLN A 192 11.58 -46.02 -17.11
CA GLN A 192 10.52 -46.64 -17.94
C GLN A 192 9.68 -45.62 -18.73
N ASP A 193 9.88 -44.32 -18.49
CA ASP A 193 9.17 -43.24 -19.17
C ASP A 193 10.16 -42.51 -20.08
N SER A 194 10.01 -42.67 -21.40
CA SER A 194 10.91 -42.08 -22.41
C SER A 194 10.50 -40.67 -22.83
N ARG A 195 9.39 -40.15 -22.29
CA ARG A 195 8.90 -38.82 -22.62
C ARG A 195 9.86 -37.73 -22.11
N PRO A 196 9.93 -36.59 -22.82
CA PRO A 196 10.66 -35.43 -22.32
C PRO A 196 10.01 -34.92 -21.03
N LEU A 197 10.80 -34.21 -20.22
CA LEU A 197 10.40 -33.83 -18.87
C LEU A 197 10.71 -32.36 -18.57
N VAL A 198 9.84 -31.74 -17.77
CA VAL A 198 10.09 -30.44 -17.13
C VAL A 198 10.16 -30.67 -15.63
N THR A 199 11.30 -30.35 -15.01
CA THR A 199 11.56 -30.64 -13.59
C THR A 199 12.29 -29.55 -12.85
N GLY A 200 12.07 -29.45 -11.54
CA GLY A 200 12.99 -28.77 -10.63
C GLY A 200 14.19 -29.63 -10.21
N ARG A 201 15.10 -29.02 -9.45
CA ARG A 201 16.20 -29.72 -8.77
C ARG A 201 15.75 -30.28 -7.42
N TRP A 202 16.47 -31.28 -6.92
CA TRP A 202 16.33 -31.71 -5.54
C TRP A 202 16.66 -30.53 -4.61
N PRO A 203 15.77 -30.15 -3.67
CA PRO A 203 16.03 -29.05 -2.75
C PRO A 203 17.30 -29.31 -1.94
N GLU A 204 18.18 -28.31 -1.84
CA GLU A 204 19.46 -28.47 -1.14
C GLU A 204 19.26 -28.68 0.37
N GLU A 205 18.13 -28.23 0.90
CA GLU A 205 17.76 -28.39 2.31
C GLU A 205 17.29 -29.82 2.65
N LEU A 206 16.89 -30.62 1.65
CA LEU A 206 16.38 -31.97 1.88
C LEU A 206 17.51 -33.01 1.87
N PRO A 207 17.60 -33.90 2.89
CA PRO A 207 18.64 -34.91 2.97
C PRO A 207 18.55 -35.91 1.81
N GLY A 208 19.70 -36.49 1.44
CA GLY A 208 19.77 -37.59 0.46
C GLY A 208 19.70 -37.19 -1.02
N GLY A 209 20.01 -35.93 -1.35
CA GLY A 209 20.13 -35.48 -2.74
C GLY A 209 21.10 -36.35 -3.56
N ASN A 210 20.59 -36.96 -4.64
CA ASN A 210 21.40 -37.83 -5.50
C ASN A 210 22.30 -36.98 -6.42
N ALA A 211 23.59 -36.86 -6.10
CA ALA A 211 24.57 -36.15 -6.94
C ALA A 211 24.63 -36.70 -8.38
N GLY A 212 24.37 -37.99 -8.56
CA GLY A 212 24.22 -38.63 -9.86
C GLY A 212 22.96 -38.18 -10.63
N LEU A 213 21.88 -37.81 -9.93
CA LEU A 213 20.70 -37.21 -10.55
C LEU A 213 20.95 -35.76 -10.94
N ARG A 214 21.56 -34.96 -10.06
CA ARG A 214 21.96 -33.57 -10.35
C ARG A 214 22.83 -33.50 -11.60
N SER A 215 23.92 -34.26 -11.63
CA SER A 215 24.80 -34.35 -12.80
C SER A 215 24.16 -34.96 -14.07
N TRP A 216 23.02 -35.64 -13.96
CA TRP A 216 22.26 -36.13 -15.12
C TRP A 216 21.28 -35.09 -15.67
N LEU A 217 20.72 -34.26 -14.78
CA LEU A 217 19.93 -33.09 -15.15
C LEU A 217 20.83 -32.00 -15.74
N ASP A 218 22.02 -31.77 -15.18
CA ASP A 218 22.97 -30.77 -15.69
C ASP A 218 23.49 -31.11 -17.09
N ARG A 219 23.51 -32.40 -17.45
CA ARG A 219 23.85 -32.90 -18.79
C ARG A 219 22.64 -33.02 -19.73
N ALA A 220 21.48 -32.52 -19.33
CA ALA A 220 20.28 -32.48 -20.19
C ALA A 220 20.49 -31.84 -21.56
N PRO A 221 21.24 -30.72 -21.70
CA PRO A 221 21.40 -30.05 -22.99
C PRO A 221 22.27 -30.84 -23.98
N GLU A 222 22.91 -31.94 -23.56
CA GLU A 222 23.83 -32.72 -24.42
C GLU A 222 23.10 -33.60 -25.46
N LYS A 223 21.78 -33.79 -25.32
CA LYS A 223 20.93 -34.48 -26.31
C LYS A 223 19.69 -33.62 -26.64
N PRO A 224 19.88 -32.49 -27.34
CA PRO A 224 18.76 -31.66 -27.75
C PRO A 224 17.94 -32.41 -28.79
N GLY A 225 16.62 -32.22 -28.74
CA GLY A 225 15.73 -32.48 -29.86
C GLY A 225 15.97 -31.47 -30.98
N THR A 226 15.02 -31.33 -31.89
CA THR A 226 15.11 -30.32 -32.96
C THR A 226 14.74 -28.94 -32.39
N PRO A 227 15.67 -27.97 -32.36
CA PRO A 227 15.36 -26.61 -31.89
C PRO A 227 14.39 -25.91 -32.85
N VAL A 228 13.61 -24.97 -32.33
CA VAL A 228 12.73 -24.11 -33.15
C VAL A 228 13.57 -23.10 -33.92
N ALA A 229 13.69 -23.32 -35.23
CA ALA A 229 14.47 -22.48 -36.14
C ALA A 229 13.67 -21.27 -36.66
N HIS A 230 13.24 -20.38 -35.77
CA HIS A 230 12.58 -19.11 -36.13
C HIS A 230 13.45 -17.90 -35.73
N PRO A 231 13.63 -16.88 -36.58
CA PRO A 231 14.54 -15.76 -36.29
C PRO A 231 14.09 -14.89 -35.10
N LYS A 232 12.77 -14.77 -34.86
CA LYS A 232 12.20 -14.02 -33.71
C LYS A 232 11.96 -14.88 -32.45
N THR A 233 12.58 -16.06 -32.34
CA THR A 233 12.37 -16.94 -31.15
C THR A 233 12.61 -16.23 -29.81
N PRO A 234 13.68 -15.43 -29.62
CA PRO A 234 13.90 -14.71 -28.37
C PRO A 234 12.75 -13.76 -28.00
N GLU A 235 12.19 -13.04 -28.97
CA GLU A 235 11.07 -12.12 -28.77
C GLU A 235 9.76 -12.86 -28.51
N VAL A 236 9.56 -14.03 -29.13
CA VAL A 236 8.42 -14.91 -28.83
C VAL A 236 8.51 -15.42 -27.39
N VAL A 237 9.69 -15.87 -26.96
CA VAL A 237 9.91 -16.30 -25.56
C VAL A 237 9.62 -15.14 -24.60
N ALA A 238 10.13 -13.94 -24.86
CA ALA A 238 9.86 -12.77 -24.03
C ALA A 238 8.36 -12.43 -23.95
N TRP A 239 7.63 -12.53 -25.06
CA TRP A 239 6.18 -12.32 -25.10
C TRP A 239 5.42 -13.37 -24.27
N LEU A 240 5.77 -14.65 -24.40
CA LEU A 240 5.19 -15.74 -23.60
C LEU A 240 5.52 -15.60 -22.10
N THR A 241 6.73 -15.13 -21.79
CA THR A 241 7.14 -14.82 -20.42
C THR A 241 6.30 -13.70 -19.81
N ASP A 242 6.09 -12.58 -20.52
CA ASP A 242 5.24 -11.48 -20.03
C ASP A 242 3.78 -11.94 -19.85
N LEU A 243 3.27 -12.77 -20.75
CA LEU A 243 1.94 -13.36 -20.64
C LEU A 243 1.80 -14.21 -19.36
N GLY A 244 2.72 -15.18 -19.18
CA GLY A 244 2.67 -16.11 -18.03
C GLY A 244 2.98 -15.44 -16.69
N ALA A 245 3.89 -14.45 -16.66
CA ALA A 245 4.19 -13.69 -15.45
C ALA A 245 3.00 -12.85 -14.94
N ARG A 246 2.03 -12.55 -15.81
CA ARG A 246 0.79 -11.85 -15.49
C ARG A 246 -0.39 -12.78 -15.20
N ASP A 247 -0.14 -14.08 -15.10
CA ASP A 247 -1.17 -15.11 -14.89
C ASP A 247 -2.24 -15.10 -16.01
N LEU A 248 -1.80 -14.78 -17.24
CA LEU A 248 -2.65 -14.84 -18.43
C LEU A 248 -2.39 -16.15 -19.17
N SER A 249 -3.46 -16.71 -19.72
CA SER A 249 -3.40 -17.91 -20.56
C SER A 249 -3.24 -17.54 -22.02
N LEU A 250 -2.64 -18.45 -22.78
CA LEU A 250 -2.56 -18.37 -24.22
C LEU A 250 -3.97 -18.35 -24.83
N PRO A 251 -4.31 -17.37 -25.71
CA PRO A 251 -5.60 -17.37 -26.37
C PRO A 251 -5.80 -18.63 -27.23
N GLU A 252 -7.05 -19.07 -27.40
CA GLU A 252 -7.40 -20.36 -28.02
C GLU A 252 -6.75 -20.57 -29.39
N GLU A 253 -6.67 -19.51 -30.21
CA GLU A 253 -6.04 -19.57 -31.54
C GLU A 253 -4.55 -19.95 -31.51
N TYR A 254 -3.83 -19.56 -30.45
CA TYR A 254 -2.42 -19.90 -30.25
C TYR A 254 -2.28 -21.23 -29.50
N ALA A 255 -3.20 -21.56 -28.59
CA ALA A 255 -3.20 -22.82 -27.85
C ALA A 255 -3.45 -24.03 -28.75
N ALA A 256 -4.15 -23.81 -29.87
CA ALA A 256 -4.39 -24.77 -30.94
C ALA A 256 -3.17 -24.99 -31.86
N ALA A 257 -2.07 -24.23 -31.70
CA ALA A 257 -0.88 -24.42 -32.53
C ALA A 257 -0.30 -25.85 -32.36
N PRO A 258 -0.04 -26.59 -33.45
CA PRO A 258 0.41 -27.98 -33.34
C PRO A 258 1.79 -28.15 -32.71
N THR A 259 2.69 -27.17 -32.91
CA THR A 259 4.06 -27.20 -32.42
C THR A 259 4.51 -25.84 -31.88
N LEU A 260 5.64 -25.82 -31.14
CA LEU A 260 6.28 -24.55 -30.74
C LEU A 260 6.76 -23.72 -31.93
N ALA A 261 7.10 -24.36 -33.06
CA ALA A 261 7.49 -23.64 -34.27
C ALA A 261 6.29 -22.93 -34.92
N ASP A 262 5.15 -23.59 -35.00
CA ASP A 262 3.91 -22.99 -35.49
C ASP A 262 3.43 -21.87 -34.57
N LEU A 263 3.57 -22.05 -33.24
CA LEU A 263 3.28 -21.01 -32.27
C LEU A 263 4.19 -19.78 -32.46
N ALA A 264 5.50 -19.99 -32.65
CA ALA A 264 6.44 -18.92 -32.89
C ALA A 264 6.10 -18.11 -34.14
N GLU A 265 5.81 -18.78 -35.25
CA GLU A 265 5.39 -18.13 -36.50
C GLU A 265 4.11 -17.31 -36.31
N LEU A 266 3.12 -17.88 -35.61
CA LEU A 266 1.84 -17.22 -35.36
C LEU A 266 1.98 -15.97 -34.49
N ILE A 267 2.76 -16.06 -33.40
CA ILE A 267 3.07 -14.90 -32.54
C ILE A 267 3.90 -13.88 -33.31
N ALA A 268 4.92 -14.32 -34.05
CA ALA A 268 5.77 -13.45 -34.85
C ALA A 268 4.99 -12.61 -35.87
N THR A 269 4.02 -13.24 -36.55
CA THR A 269 3.19 -12.61 -37.57
C THR A 269 2.09 -11.75 -36.97
N LYS A 270 1.38 -12.24 -35.95
CA LYS A 270 0.20 -11.55 -35.41
C LYS A 270 0.54 -10.50 -34.34
N GLN A 271 1.51 -10.79 -33.48
CA GLN A 271 1.77 -10.03 -32.25
C GLN A 271 3.03 -9.17 -32.32
N LEU A 272 4.10 -9.68 -32.95
CA LEU A 272 5.41 -9.03 -32.93
C LEU A 272 5.70 -8.18 -34.17
N ASP A 273 4.86 -8.26 -35.21
CA ASP A 273 4.95 -7.44 -36.41
C ASP A 273 4.23 -6.10 -36.20
N ILE A 274 4.77 -5.33 -35.24
CA ILE A 274 4.30 -3.99 -34.89
C ILE A 274 5.49 -3.06 -34.86
N ASP A 275 5.40 -1.96 -35.61
CA ASP A 275 6.39 -0.90 -35.63
C ASP A 275 5.94 0.31 -34.78
N PRO A 276 6.88 1.15 -34.31
CA PRO A 276 6.54 2.37 -33.56
C PRO A 276 5.53 3.27 -34.30
N ALA A 277 5.57 3.29 -35.63
CA ALA A 277 4.67 4.07 -36.47
C ALA A 277 3.21 3.58 -36.42
N ASP A 278 2.98 2.31 -36.07
CA ASP A 278 1.63 1.72 -36.02
C ASP A 278 0.89 2.06 -34.72
N VAL A 279 1.63 2.42 -33.65
CA VAL A 279 1.08 2.61 -32.29
C VAL A 279 -0.13 3.54 -32.26
N PRO A 280 -0.14 4.74 -32.89
CA PRO A 280 -1.30 5.63 -32.84
C PRO A 280 -2.56 4.99 -33.45
N HIS A 281 -2.41 4.29 -34.58
CA HIS A 281 -3.53 3.64 -35.27
C HIS A 281 -4.06 2.44 -34.49
N LEU A 282 -3.16 1.66 -33.88
CA LEU A 282 -3.52 0.52 -33.04
C LEU A 282 -4.18 0.96 -31.72
N LEU A 283 -3.72 2.05 -31.10
CA LEU A 283 -4.38 2.67 -29.96
C LEU A 283 -5.78 3.17 -30.34
N ALA A 284 -5.97 3.75 -31.53
CA ALA A 284 -7.30 4.19 -31.98
C ALA A 284 -8.30 3.03 -32.08
N LYS A 285 -7.82 1.81 -32.32
CA LYS A 285 -8.62 0.58 -32.38
C LYS A 285 -8.71 -0.19 -31.06
N ASP A 286 -8.05 0.28 -30.00
CA ASP A 286 -7.93 -0.45 -28.72
C ASP A 286 -7.35 -1.86 -28.92
N ASP A 287 -6.32 -1.97 -29.78
CA ASP A 287 -5.76 -3.26 -30.19
C ASP A 287 -5.03 -3.95 -29.01
N PRO A 288 -5.45 -5.17 -28.61
CA PRO A 288 -4.92 -5.85 -27.42
C PRO A 288 -3.43 -6.19 -27.52
N ARG A 289 -2.87 -6.21 -28.74
CA ARG A 289 -1.43 -6.48 -28.94
C ARG A 289 -0.54 -5.43 -28.29
N LEU A 290 -1.06 -4.23 -28.07
CA LEU A 290 -0.36 -3.14 -27.40
C LEU A 290 -0.28 -3.30 -25.86
N ALA A 291 -1.04 -4.23 -25.26
CA ALA A 291 -1.11 -4.35 -23.80
C ALA A 291 0.00 -5.24 -23.20
N ILE A 292 0.71 -5.99 -24.05
CA ILE A 292 1.64 -7.05 -23.66
C ILE A 292 2.92 -7.02 -24.49
N GLY A 293 4.01 -7.56 -23.94
CA GLY A 293 5.31 -7.70 -24.59
C GLY A 293 5.82 -6.43 -25.29
N ARG A 294 6.34 -6.59 -26.51
CA ARG A 294 6.87 -5.50 -27.36
C ARG A 294 5.85 -4.39 -27.61
N GLY A 295 4.56 -4.71 -27.72
CA GLY A 295 3.51 -3.71 -27.92
C GLY A 295 3.44 -2.71 -26.76
N ARG A 296 3.54 -3.19 -25.52
CA ARG A 296 3.59 -2.33 -24.33
C ARG A 296 4.80 -1.39 -24.36
N GLU A 297 5.98 -1.93 -24.67
CA GLU A 297 7.22 -1.13 -24.77
C GLU A 297 7.14 -0.08 -25.87
N LEU A 298 6.47 -0.38 -26.99
CA LEU A 298 6.23 0.57 -28.07
C LEU A 298 5.27 1.68 -27.64
N VAL A 299 4.19 1.35 -26.92
CA VAL A 299 3.29 2.37 -26.34
C VAL A 299 4.05 3.27 -25.38
N SER A 300 4.86 2.69 -24.49
CA SER A 300 5.62 3.48 -23.51
C SER A 300 6.62 4.43 -24.16
N ARG A 301 7.37 3.96 -25.17
CA ARG A 301 8.28 4.82 -25.94
C ARG A 301 7.54 5.89 -26.72
N TRP A 302 6.49 5.50 -27.45
CA TRP A 302 5.67 6.45 -28.21
C TRP A 302 5.07 7.53 -27.32
N ALA A 303 4.57 7.19 -26.13
CA ALA A 303 4.01 8.16 -25.18
C ALA A 303 5.04 9.12 -24.60
N ALA A 304 6.30 8.68 -24.46
CA ALA A 304 7.40 9.53 -24.07
C ALA A 304 7.85 10.46 -25.21
N ASP A 305 7.86 9.96 -26.45
CA ASP A 305 8.27 10.71 -27.65
C ASP A 305 7.18 11.70 -28.13
N ASP A 306 5.89 11.37 -27.98
CA ASP A 306 4.73 12.22 -28.29
C ASP A 306 3.73 12.29 -27.12
N PRO A 307 4.05 13.04 -26.04
CA PRO A 307 3.16 13.16 -24.89
C PRO A 307 1.82 13.82 -25.23
N ALA A 308 1.79 14.74 -26.19
CA ALA A 308 0.57 15.42 -26.61
C ALA A 308 -0.40 14.48 -27.34
N GLY A 309 0.12 13.61 -28.21
CA GLY A 309 -0.66 12.55 -28.85
C GLY A 309 -1.22 11.55 -27.84
N ALA A 310 -0.41 11.13 -26.87
CA ALA A 310 -0.84 10.24 -25.80
C ALA A 310 -1.96 10.84 -24.92
N ILE A 311 -1.81 12.10 -24.50
CA ILE A 311 -2.86 12.83 -23.75
C ILE A 311 -4.13 12.94 -24.59
N THR A 312 -4.02 13.29 -25.87
CA THR A 312 -5.16 13.36 -26.78
C THR A 312 -5.89 12.02 -26.88
N ARG A 313 -5.15 10.90 -26.90
CA ARG A 313 -5.74 9.56 -26.93
C ARG A 313 -6.45 9.18 -25.64
N LEU A 314 -5.88 9.53 -24.48
CA LEU A 314 -6.49 9.30 -23.15
C LEU A 314 -7.80 10.08 -22.96
N VAL A 315 -7.89 11.27 -23.55
CA VAL A 315 -9.09 12.13 -23.48
C VAL A 315 -10.12 11.80 -24.56
N GLY A 316 -9.67 11.30 -25.71
CA GLY A 316 -10.48 11.08 -26.90
C GLY A 316 -11.47 9.91 -26.82
N SER A 317 -12.30 9.80 -27.86
CA SER A 317 -13.26 8.72 -28.09
C SER A 317 -12.88 7.92 -29.35
N PRO A 318 -13.00 6.58 -29.37
CA PRO A 318 -13.54 5.70 -28.32
C PRO A 318 -12.60 5.57 -27.11
N LYS A 319 -13.17 5.31 -25.92
CA LYS A 319 -12.38 5.06 -24.71
C LYS A 319 -11.53 3.80 -24.89
N LEU A 320 -10.27 3.87 -24.45
CA LEU A 320 -9.39 2.70 -24.37
C LEU A 320 -9.88 1.73 -23.29
N SER A 321 -9.53 0.46 -23.45
CA SER A 321 -9.57 -0.53 -22.40
C SER A 321 -8.84 -0.04 -21.14
N PRO A 322 -9.23 -0.50 -19.93
CA PRO A 322 -8.56 -0.11 -18.69
C PRO A 322 -7.05 -0.40 -18.72
N GLN A 323 -6.65 -1.53 -19.30
CA GLN A 323 -5.25 -1.94 -19.41
C GLN A 323 -4.42 -0.98 -20.28
N LEU A 324 -4.90 -0.63 -21.48
CA LEU A 324 -4.18 0.33 -22.33
C LEU A 324 -4.22 1.75 -21.78
N THR A 325 -5.29 2.11 -21.07
CA THR A 325 -5.38 3.39 -20.34
C THR A 325 -4.29 3.48 -19.27
N GLU A 326 -4.12 2.42 -18.47
CA GLU A 326 -3.11 2.35 -17.41
C GLU A 326 -1.69 2.43 -17.99
N ILE A 327 -1.38 1.62 -19.01
CA ILE A 327 -0.06 1.61 -19.66
C ILE A 327 0.28 3.00 -20.21
N LEU A 328 -0.66 3.62 -20.92
CA LEU A 328 -0.44 4.92 -21.54
C LEU A 328 -0.27 6.02 -20.49
N PHE A 329 -1.06 5.98 -19.41
CA PHE A 329 -0.95 6.92 -18.31
C PHE A 329 0.33 6.76 -17.51
N ASP A 330 0.71 5.53 -17.14
CA ASP A 330 1.94 5.25 -16.43
C ASP A 330 3.17 5.71 -17.23
N SER A 331 3.14 5.51 -18.56
CA SER A 331 4.24 5.95 -19.43
C SER A 331 4.39 7.47 -19.45
N LEU A 332 3.28 8.21 -19.46
CA LEU A 332 3.29 9.68 -19.36
C LEU A 332 3.74 10.16 -17.97
N LEU A 333 3.33 9.44 -16.93
CA LEU A 333 3.69 9.76 -15.55
C LEU A 333 5.19 9.54 -15.33
N ASP A 334 5.74 8.42 -15.83
CA ASP A 334 7.16 8.11 -15.79
C ASP A 334 7.97 9.14 -16.57
N ALA A 335 7.52 9.52 -17.77
CA ALA A 335 8.16 10.58 -18.55
C ALA A 335 8.18 11.91 -17.80
N HIS A 336 7.12 12.25 -17.06
CA HIS A 336 7.04 13.47 -16.24
C HIS A 336 7.96 13.43 -15.01
N VAL A 337 7.97 12.32 -14.29
CA VAL A 337 8.80 12.10 -13.10
C VAL A 337 10.29 12.30 -13.43
N HIS A 338 10.73 11.73 -14.55
CA HIS A 338 12.12 11.79 -15.03
C HIS A 338 12.44 13.02 -15.90
N ALA A 339 11.46 13.90 -16.12
CA ALA A 339 11.64 15.07 -16.97
C ALA A 339 12.65 16.06 -16.35
N ALA A 340 13.47 16.69 -17.19
CA ALA A 340 14.42 17.71 -16.75
C ALA A 340 13.68 18.95 -16.18
N PRO A 341 14.29 19.71 -15.25
CA PRO A 341 13.71 20.95 -14.75
C PRO A 341 13.26 21.89 -15.88
N GLY A 342 12.06 22.46 -15.75
CA GLY A 342 11.44 23.32 -16.78
C GLY A 342 10.72 22.58 -17.92
N THR A 343 10.75 21.25 -17.96
CA THR A 343 9.95 20.45 -18.89
C THR A 343 8.69 19.90 -18.21
N ASN A 344 7.64 19.65 -19.00
CA ASN A 344 6.33 19.26 -18.49
C ASN A 344 5.55 18.39 -19.50
N PRO A 345 6.03 17.16 -19.76
CA PRO A 345 5.45 16.30 -20.81
C PRO A 345 4.00 15.89 -20.49
N ALA A 346 3.64 15.72 -19.22
CA ALA A 346 2.28 15.37 -18.81
C ALA A 346 1.34 16.59 -18.68
N LEU A 347 1.81 17.79 -19.04
CA LEU A 347 1.04 19.03 -19.05
C LEU A 347 0.38 19.33 -17.69
N PHE A 348 1.13 19.25 -16.59
CA PHE A 348 0.73 19.71 -15.25
C PHE A 348 1.00 21.21 -15.06
N PRO A 349 0.18 21.97 -14.32
CA PRO A 349 -1.21 21.69 -14.04
C PRO A 349 -1.96 21.48 -15.36
N PRO A 350 -3.07 20.72 -15.37
CA PRO A 350 -3.71 20.28 -16.61
C PRO A 350 -3.93 21.46 -17.56
N ALA A 351 -3.25 21.41 -18.71
CA ALA A 351 -3.36 22.43 -19.74
C ALA A 351 -4.70 22.29 -20.49
N ALA A 352 -5.82 22.62 -19.84
CA ALA A 352 -7.17 22.50 -20.39
C ALA A 352 -7.35 23.25 -21.73
N LYS A 353 -6.51 24.27 -21.99
CA LYS A 353 -6.47 24.99 -23.28
C LYS A 353 -5.69 24.25 -24.37
N ALA A 354 -4.72 23.41 -24.01
CA ALA A 354 -3.95 22.59 -24.96
C ALA A 354 -4.71 21.32 -25.34
N VAL A 355 -5.36 20.66 -24.37
CA VAL A 355 -6.23 19.50 -24.61
C VAL A 355 -7.50 19.62 -23.75
N ALA A 356 -8.63 19.88 -24.40
CA ALA A 356 -9.92 20.04 -23.73
C ALA A 356 -10.35 18.73 -23.05
N GLY A 357 -10.69 18.79 -21.76
CA GLY A 357 -11.10 17.62 -20.96
C GLY A 357 -9.95 16.90 -20.23
N TRP A 358 -8.69 17.29 -20.47
CA TRP A 358 -7.54 16.67 -19.82
C TRP A 358 -7.58 16.77 -18.29
N GLU A 359 -8.00 17.91 -17.74
CA GLU A 359 -8.10 18.12 -16.29
C GLU A 359 -8.89 17.02 -15.58
N ALA A 360 -10.10 16.70 -16.07
CA ALA A 360 -10.95 15.70 -15.45
C ALA A 360 -10.37 14.28 -15.58
N VAL A 361 -9.78 13.96 -16.73
CA VAL A 361 -9.16 12.65 -16.99
C VAL A 361 -7.91 12.47 -16.12
N LEU A 362 -7.03 13.47 -16.07
CA LEU A 362 -5.82 13.46 -15.27
C LEU A 362 -6.12 13.33 -13.77
N THR A 363 -7.08 14.10 -13.24
CA THR A 363 -7.50 13.98 -11.85
C THR A 363 -8.01 12.58 -11.53
N ARG A 364 -8.82 12.00 -12.41
CA ARG A 364 -9.32 10.63 -12.23
C ARG A 364 -8.17 9.62 -12.23
N LEU A 365 -7.30 9.66 -13.25
CA LEU A 365 -6.20 8.70 -13.39
C LEU A 365 -5.19 8.78 -12.23
N LEU A 366 -4.86 9.98 -11.76
CA LEU A 366 -4.01 10.14 -10.57
C LEU A 366 -4.67 9.56 -9.32
N ARG A 367 -5.97 9.77 -9.12
CA ARG A 367 -6.70 9.20 -7.98
C ARG A 367 -6.83 7.69 -8.05
N ASP A 368 -7.03 7.15 -9.24
CA ASP A 368 -7.07 5.71 -9.46
C ASP A 368 -5.67 5.10 -9.20
N ARG A 369 -4.59 5.82 -9.51
CA ARG A 369 -3.20 5.39 -9.32
C ARG A 369 -2.70 5.46 -7.87
N PHE A 370 -3.03 6.55 -7.17
CA PHE A 370 -2.61 6.76 -5.78
C PHE A 370 -3.77 6.48 -4.83
N GLU A 371 -3.85 5.23 -4.35
CA GLU A 371 -4.86 4.80 -3.37
C GLU A 371 -4.76 5.57 -2.04
N ASP A 372 -3.55 6.01 -1.68
CA ASP A 372 -3.25 6.64 -0.38
C ASP A 372 -3.00 8.15 -0.51
N ARG A 373 -3.71 8.94 0.30
CA ARG A 373 -3.53 10.41 0.36
C ARG A 373 -2.07 10.83 0.63
N PRO A 374 -1.29 10.20 1.53
CA PRO A 374 0.11 10.56 1.73
C PRO A 374 0.97 10.43 0.46
N ARG A 375 0.77 9.36 -0.33
CA ARG A 375 1.51 9.16 -1.60
C ARG A 375 1.11 10.19 -2.66
N MET A 376 -0.16 10.55 -2.74
CA MET A 376 -0.61 11.64 -3.60
C MET A 376 0.03 12.98 -3.21
N VAL A 377 0.08 13.29 -1.91
CA VAL A 377 0.71 14.53 -1.40
C VAL A 377 2.21 14.53 -1.70
N GLU A 378 2.90 13.42 -1.49
CA GLU A 378 4.32 13.26 -1.85
C GLU A 378 4.55 13.48 -3.35
N PHE A 379 3.74 12.86 -4.21
CA PHE A 379 3.82 13.06 -5.65
C PHE A 379 3.65 14.53 -6.04
N VAL A 380 2.63 15.22 -5.49
CA VAL A 380 2.41 16.65 -5.76
C VAL A 380 3.59 17.47 -5.27
N ARG A 381 4.09 17.20 -4.06
CA ARG A 381 5.24 17.90 -3.47
C ARG A 381 6.48 17.79 -4.36
N ASP A 382 6.82 16.58 -4.79
CA ASP A 382 8.13 16.29 -5.38
C ASP A 382 8.16 16.46 -6.91
N TYR A 383 7.02 16.26 -7.59
CA TYR A 383 6.94 16.26 -9.06
C TYR A 383 6.07 17.36 -9.65
N VAL A 384 5.30 18.08 -8.83
CA VAL A 384 4.43 19.16 -9.31
C VAL A 384 4.87 20.53 -8.80
N ILE A 385 5.25 20.66 -7.53
CA ILE A 385 5.58 21.98 -6.91
C ILE A 385 7.05 22.16 -6.53
N ALA A 386 7.88 21.11 -6.55
CA ALA A 386 9.31 21.25 -6.24
C ALA A 386 10.01 22.25 -7.18
N GLU A 387 11.19 22.72 -6.81
CA GLU A 387 11.98 23.64 -7.64
C GLU A 387 12.17 23.09 -9.07
N GLY A 388 11.90 23.93 -10.07
CA GLY A 388 11.94 23.54 -11.47
C GLY A 388 10.75 22.71 -11.97
N ARG A 389 9.71 22.50 -11.15
CA ARG A 389 8.44 21.83 -11.53
C ARG A 389 7.34 22.85 -11.88
N PRO A 390 6.26 22.42 -12.57
CA PRO A 390 5.32 23.35 -13.20
C PRO A 390 4.53 24.28 -12.27
N LEU A 391 4.37 23.90 -10.99
CA LEU A 391 3.69 24.69 -9.96
C LEU A 391 4.65 25.13 -8.85
N HIS A 392 5.92 25.35 -9.19
CA HIS A 392 6.90 25.83 -8.21
C HIS A 392 6.48 27.16 -7.57
N ASP A 393 5.98 28.09 -8.39
CA ASP A 393 5.61 29.42 -7.93
C ASP A 393 4.28 29.42 -7.14
N GLY A 394 4.24 30.12 -6.01
CA GLY A 394 3.06 30.21 -5.15
C GLY A 394 1.80 30.76 -5.86
N ASP A 395 1.98 31.68 -6.80
CA ASP A 395 0.88 32.20 -7.63
C ASP A 395 0.30 31.13 -8.57
N ALA A 396 1.15 30.26 -9.11
CA ALA A 396 0.72 29.14 -9.94
C ALA A 396 -0.04 28.09 -9.11
N GLN A 397 0.42 27.82 -7.87
CA GLN A 397 -0.29 26.93 -6.94
C GLN A 397 -1.70 27.46 -6.63
N LEU A 398 -1.84 28.76 -6.38
CA LEU A 398 -3.15 29.38 -6.14
C LEU A 398 -4.06 29.33 -7.36
N ALA A 399 -3.52 29.65 -8.55
CA ALA A 399 -4.27 29.59 -9.81
C ALA A 399 -4.83 28.19 -10.10
N HIS A 400 -4.09 27.14 -9.70
CA HIS A 400 -4.46 25.74 -9.90
C HIS A 400 -4.98 25.05 -8.64
N GLY A 401 -5.31 25.82 -7.59
CA GLY A 401 -5.76 25.29 -6.31
C GLY A 401 -7.03 24.43 -6.40
N ARG A 402 -7.91 24.67 -7.38
CA ARG A 402 -9.10 23.83 -7.61
C ARG A 402 -8.74 22.42 -8.05
N TRP A 403 -7.77 22.28 -8.94
CA TRP A 403 -7.29 20.98 -9.41
C TRP A 403 -6.54 20.24 -8.29
N LEU A 404 -5.66 20.93 -7.56
CA LEU A 404 -5.00 20.38 -6.37
C LEU A 404 -6.01 19.90 -5.31
N THR A 405 -7.06 20.68 -5.07
CA THR A 405 -8.16 20.29 -4.17
C THR A 405 -8.88 19.04 -4.67
N ALA A 406 -9.08 18.90 -5.98
CA ALA A 406 -9.70 17.70 -6.57
C ALA A 406 -8.84 16.43 -6.40
N LEU A 407 -7.53 16.57 -6.26
CA LEU A 407 -6.59 15.50 -5.88
C LEU A 407 -6.57 15.21 -4.37
N GLY A 408 -7.30 15.97 -3.55
CA GLY A 408 -7.27 15.86 -2.09
C GLY A 408 -6.17 16.68 -1.42
N VAL A 409 -5.53 17.58 -2.16
CA VAL A 409 -4.51 18.54 -1.67
C VAL A 409 -5.15 19.91 -1.53
N SER A 410 -5.78 20.14 -0.37
CA SER A 410 -6.52 21.37 -0.09
C SER A 410 -5.59 22.50 0.40
N PRO A 411 -5.81 23.76 -0.01
CA PRO A 411 -5.16 24.93 0.59
C PRO A 411 -5.53 25.15 2.06
N ASP A 412 -6.53 24.43 2.57
CA ASP A 412 -6.90 24.42 3.99
C ASP A 412 -6.25 23.25 4.77
N ASP A 413 -5.42 22.43 4.13
CA ASP A 413 -4.75 21.29 4.76
C ASP A 413 -3.29 21.59 5.16
N PRO A 414 -3.04 21.89 6.44
CA PRO A 414 -1.69 22.20 6.92
C PRO A 414 -0.77 20.98 6.92
N ALA A 415 -1.32 19.75 6.97
CA ALA A 415 -0.52 18.53 6.98
C ALA A 415 0.15 18.24 5.63
N SER A 416 -0.33 18.88 4.55
CA SER A 416 0.25 18.71 3.22
C SER A 416 1.65 19.34 3.09
N GLY A 417 1.94 20.41 3.84
CA GLY A 417 3.18 21.18 3.70
C GLY A 417 3.37 21.84 2.33
N ILE A 418 2.33 21.88 1.51
CA ILE A 418 2.36 22.34 0.11
C ILE A 418 2.11 23.84 0.01
N TYR A 419 1.13 24.35 0.75
CA TYR A 419 0.73 25.74 0.70
C TYR A 419 1.42 26.56 1.80
N PRO A 420 1.73 27.84 1.53
CA PRO A 420 2.25 28.74 2.56
C PRO A 420 1.21 28.97 3.66
N VAL A 421 1.68 29.30 4.87
CA VAL A 421 0.81 29.66 5.98
C VAL A 421 -0.08 30.86 5.59
N PRO A 422 -1.42 30.77 5.69
CA PRO A 422 -2.33 31.82 5.23
C PRO A 422 -2.41 32.99 6.24
N THR A 423 -1.29 33.67 6.46
CA THR A 423 -1.13 34.70 7.51
C THR A 423 -2.16 35.82 7.41
N ALA A 424 -2.47 36.33 6.22
CA ALA A 424 -3.48 37.38 6.02
C ALA A 424 -4.89 36.94 6.47
N ARG A 425 -5.26 35.67 6.21
CA ARG A 425 -6.54 35.11 6.64
C ARG A 425 -6.58 34.92 8.15
N ILE A 426 -5.47 34.46 8.75
CA ILE A 426 -5.33 34.32 10.21
C ILE A 426 -5.47 35.69 10.89
N VAL A 427 -4.82 36.73 10.34
CA VAL A 427 -4.94 38.11 10.82
C VAL A 427 -6.37 38.61 10.74
N ALA A 428 -7.06 38.42 9.61
CA ALA A 428 -8.45 38.82 9.43
C ALA A 428 -9.38 38.10 10.43
N GLU A 429 -9.19 36.79 10.61
CA GLU A 429 -9.94 36.00 11.59
C GLU A 429 -9.75 36.52 13.02
N ILE A 430 -8.51 36.80 13.43
CA ILE A 430 -8.22 37.34 14.76
C ILE A 430 -8.85 38.72 14.95
N ARG A 431 -8.83 39.59 13.92
CA ARG A 431 -9.46 40.92 13.99
C ARG A 431 -10.98 40.82 14.19
N GLU A 432 -11.63 39.90 13.47
CA GLU A 432 -13.08 39.71 13.52
C GLU A 432 -13.53 39.01 14.81
N ARG A 433 -12.89 37.89 15.16
CA ARG A 433 -13.35 36.98 16.21
C ARG A 433 -12.62 37.13 17.54
N ARG A 434 -11.53 37.92 17.56
CA ARG A 434 -10.63 38.09 18.72
C ARG A 434 -10.03 36.77 19.24
N SER A 435 -9.98 35.72 18.40
CA SER A 435 -9.46 34.39 18.73
C SER A 435 -8.75 33.75 17.54
N LEU A 436 -7.89 32.76 17.82
CA LEU A 436 -7.22 31.97 16.79
C LEU A 436 -8.07 30.73 16.46
N GLY A 437 -8.51 30.61 15.21
CA GLY A 437 -9.26 29.45 14.74
C GLY A 437 -8.42 28.17 14.73
N SER A 438 -9.09 27.02 14.76
CA SER A 438 -8.42 25.70 14.74
C SER A 438 -7.57 25.49 13.48
N VAL A 439 -8.04 25.97 12.33
CA VAL A 439 -7.32 25.90 11.05
C VAL A 439 -6.06 26.77 11.09
N GLY A 440 -6.19 28.03 11.52
CA GLY A 440 -5.04 28.94 11.66
C GLY A 440 -3.99 28.41 12.63
N ARG A 441 -4.41 27.82 13.76
CA ARG A 441 -3.52 27.16 14.71
C ARG A 441 -2.77 25.99 14.06
N ALA A 442 -3.47 25.13 13.33
CA ALA A 442 -2.86 23.97 12.69
C ALA A 442 -1.85 24.36 11.61
N PHE A 443 -2.09 25.41 10.83
CA PHE A 443 -1.10 25.95 9.87
C PHE A 443 0.14 26.52 10.55
N LEU A 444 -0.03 27.29 11.62
CA LEU A 444 1.12 27.85 12.35
C LEU A 444 1.94 26.73 13.01
N ALA A 445 1.29 25.68 13.53
CA ALA A 445 1.96 24.53 14.13
C ALA A 445 2.72 23.68 13.11
N ALA A 446 2.21 23.56 11.88
CA ALA A 446 2.83 22.77 10.81
C ALA A 446 3.92 23.52 10.03
N ALA A 447 4.13 24.81 10.31
CA ALA A 447 5.15 25.61 9.64
C ALA A 447 6.56 25.13 9.97
N ALA A 448 7.49 25.24 9.00
CA ALA A 448 8.91 24.93 9.23
C ALA A 448 9.54 25.84 10.30
N ASP A 449 9.08 27.10 10.40
CA ASP A 449 9.40 28.04 11.47
C ASP A 449 8.11 28.67 12.01
N PRO A 450 7.49 28.06 13.04
CA PRO A 450 6.26 28.56 13.65
C PRO A 450 6.43 29.97 14.23
N VAL A 451 7.60 30.30 14.78
CA VAL A 451 7.85 31.58 15.45
C VAL A 451 7.94 32.72 14.44
N ALA A 452 8.64 32.52 13.33
CA ALA A 452 8.68 33.50 12.25
C ALA A 452 7.27 33.78 11.70
N GLN A 453 6.46 32.74 11.50
CA GLN A 453 5.09 32.90 10.99
C GLN A 453 4.18 33.61 12.00
N VAL A 454 4.32 33.31 13.30
CA VAL A 454 3.63 34.05 14.36
C VAL A 454 4.02 35.53 14.35
N ARG A 455 5.30 35.88 14.15
CA ARG A 455 5.73 37.29 14.02
C ARG A 455 5.06 37.99 12.84
N VAL A 456 4.99 37.34 11.67
CA VAL A 456 4.28 37.87 10.50
C VAL A 456 2.79 38.12 10.80
N VAL A 457 2.14 37.21 11.54
CA VAL A 457 0.75 37.42 11.98
C VAL A 457 0.64 38.59 12.96
N LEU A 458 1.55 38.70 13.92
CA LEU A 458 1.61 39.82 14.88
C LEU A 458 1.82 41.17 14.18
N ASP A 459 2.59 41.20 13.10
CA ASP A 459 2.80 42.41 12.30
C ASP A 459 1.52 42.95 11.67
N GLY A 460 0.63 42.04 11.28
CA GLY A 460 -0.69 42.36 10.76
C GLY A 460 -1.71 42.76 11.84
N LEU A 461 -1.40 42.68 13.14
CA LEU A 461 -2.35 43.00 14.20
C LEU A 461 -2.06 44.35 14.85
N ASP A 462 -3.14 45.09 15.13
CA ASP A 462 -3.07 46.39 15.79
C ASP A 462 -2.98 46.29 17.33
N SER A 463 -3.55 45.23 17.87
CA SER A 463 -3.49 44.83 19.28
C SER A 463 -3.73 43.33 19.35
N VAL A 464 -3.00 42.63 20.22
CA VAL A 464 -3.05 41.17 20.35
C VAL A 464 -4.01 40.81 21.48
N PRO A 465 -5.12 40.09 21.23
CA PRO A 465 -5.98 39.61 22.31
C PRO A 465 -5.22 38.64 23.24
N PRO A 466 -5.41 38.68 24.57
CA PRO A 466 -4.73 37.77 25.50
C PRO A 466 -4.93 36.29 25.19
N VAL A 467 -6.12 35.92 24.71
CA VAL A 467 -6.41 34.54 24.27
C VAL A 467 -5.54 34.12 23.08
N VAL A 468 -5.28 35.02 22.12
CA VAL A 468 -4.42 34.73 20.96
C VAL A 468 -2.95 34.66 21.38
N ALA A 469 -2.52 35.54 22.28
CA ALA A 469 -1.16 35.51 22.82
C ALA A 469 -0.85 34.21 23.57
N ALA A 470 -1.80 33.70 24.36
CA ALA A 470 -1.66 32.41 25.02
C ALA A 470 -1.52 31.24 24.02
N GLU A 471 -2.27 31.28 22.92
CA GLU A 471 -2.18 30.30 21.84
C GLU A 471 -0.83 30.38 21.11
N PHE A 472 -0.30 31.58 20.87
CA PHE A 472 1.03 31.76 20.28
C PHE A 472 2.16 31.26 21.19
N VAL A 473 2.02 31.44 22.51
CA VAL A 473 2.95 30.85 23.50
C VAL A 473 2.92 29.32 23.41
N ALA A 474 1.75 28.70 23.28
CA ALA A 474 1.62 27.26 23.14
C ALA A 474 2.25 26.69 21.86
N LEU A 475 2.32 27.50 20.80
CA LEU A 475 2.97 27.14 19.53
C LEU A 475 4.50 27.24 19.56
N CYS A 476 5.08 27.84 20.61
CA CYS A 476 6.53 27.97 20.74
C CYS A 476 7.16 26.69 21.30
N PRO A 477 8.24 26.16 20.69
CA PRO A 477 8.88 24.92 21.12
C PRO A 477 9.54 25.04 22.50
N ASP A 478 10.05 26.22 22.88
CA ASP A 478 10.73 26.45 24.15
C ASP A 478 10.36 27.80 24.81
N ASP A 479 10.77 27.96 26.07
CA ASP A 479 10.45 29.13 26.90
C ASP A 479 11.13 30.41 26.40
N ARG A 480 12.31 30.29 25.77
CA ARG A 480 13.02 31.44 25.20
C ARG A 480 12.23 32.04 24.04
N GLN A 481 11.80 31.20 23.11
CA GLN A 481 11.01 31.64 21.95
C GLN A 481 9.64 32.17 22.36
N ALA A 482 9.00 31.53 23.36
CA ALA A 482 7.76 32.06 23.94
C ALA A 482 7.97 33.47 24.54
N GLY A 483 9.06 33.69 25.27
CA GLY A 483 9.42 35.00 25.82
C GLY A 483 9.72 36.05 24.75
N GLU A 484 10.36 35.66 23.64
CA GLU A 484 10.58 36.54 22.48
C GLU A 484 9.26 36.96 21.82
N VAL A 485 8.33 36.03 21.61
CA VAL A 485 7.00 36.30 21.04
C VAL A 485 6.18 37.22 21.95
N LEU A 486 6.20 36.97 23.26
CA LEU A 486 5.50 37.81 24.24
C LEU A 486 6.09 39.21 24.33
N THR A 487 7.43 39.32 24.34
CA THR A 487 8.13 40.61 24.30
C THR A 487 7.74 41.40 23.04
N TYR A 488 7.72 40.73 21.88
CA TYR A 488 7.32 41.36 20.62
C TYR A 488 5.87 41.87 20.65
N ALA A 489 4.94 41.07 21.18
CA ALA A 489 3.53 41.45 21.32
C ALA A 489 3.35 42.63 22.30
N LEU A 490 4.09 42.63 23.42
CA LEU A 490 4.07 43.69 24.43
C LEU A 490 4.58 45.02 23.88
N ASP A 491 5.75 45.01 23.24
CA ASP A 491 6.38 46.22 22.74
C ASP A 491 5.49 46.91 21.69
N ARG A 492 4.78 46.12 20.86
CA ARG A 492 3.80 46.65 19.90
C ARG A 492 2.53 47.22 20.56
N GLY A 493 2.00 46.54 21.57
CA GLY A 493 0.76 46.97 22.24
C GLY A 493 0.97 48.14 23.19
N GLN A 494 2.08 48.16 23.93
CA GLN A 494 2.43 49.23 24.87
C GLN A 494 2.62 50.57 24.14
N ALA A 495 3.30 50.57 23.00
CA ALA A 495 3.50 51.77 22.18
C ALA A 495 2.19 52.48 21.79
N ARG A 496 1.05 51.78 21.86
CA ARG A 496 -0.28 52.30 21.49
C ARG A 496 -1.22 52.51 22.67
N ALA A 497 -1.20 51.62 23.66
CA ALA A 497 -2.20 51.56 24.73
C ALA A 497 -1.65 51.85 26.15
N GLY A 498 -0.33 52.03 26.28
CA GLY A 498 0.33 52.44 27.52
C GLY A 498 0.45 51.35 28.58
N VAL A 499 0.94 51.76 29.76
CA VAL A 499 1.38 50.88 30.86
C VAL A 499 0.22 50.09 31.49
N ALA A 500 -0.94 50.74 31.69
CA ALA A 500 -2.12 50.09 32.28
C ALA A 500 -2.69 48.97 31.39
N TRP A 501 -2.53 49.07 30.07
CA TRP A 501 -2.88 48.00 29.15
C TRP A 501 -1.93 46.81 29.31
N ALA A 502 -0.61 47.06 29.39
CA ALA A 502 0.40 46.01 29.51
C ALA A 502 0.22 45.19 30.79
N GLU A 503 -0.08 45.84 31.93
CA GLU A 503 -0.40 45.17 33.18
C GLU A 503 -1.61 44.22 33.02
N LYS A 504 -2.74 44.77 32.56
CA LYS A 504 -3.98 44.00 32.42
C LYS A 504 -3.81 42.84 31.43
N TRP A 505 -3.14 43.10 30.31
CA TRP A 505 -2.90 42.12 29.26
C TRP A 505 -2.04 40.95 29.77
N LEU A 506 -0.94 41.24 30.50
CA LEU A 506 -0.07 40.20 31.07
C LEU A 506 -0.79 39.30 32.07
N LEU A 507 -1.62 39.88 32.94
CA LEU A 507 -2.44 39.11 33.88
C LEU A 507 -3.40 38.15 33.14
N GLU A 508 -4.09 38.66 32.12
CA GLU A 508 -5.02 37.85 31.33
C GLU A 508 -4.32 36.77 30.50
N VAL A 509 -3.10 37.01 30.01
CA VAL A 509 -2.27 35.97 29.34
C VAL A 509 -1.80 34.92 30.34
N HIS A 510 -1.28 35.33 31.49
CA HIS A 510 -0.80 34.43 32.55
C HIS A 510 -1.87 33.43 32.99
N ASP A 511 -3.12 33.88 33.13
CA ASP A 511 -4.23 33.01 33.54
C ASP A 511 -4.67 32.01 32.47
N ARG A 512 -4.32 32.27 31.19
CA ARG A 512 -4.74 31.48 30.02
C ARG A 512 -3.69 30.51 29.51
N VAL A 513 -2.41 30.74 29.81
CA VAL A 513 -1.33 29.79 29.44
C VAL A 513 -1.31 28.58 30.37
N GLU A 514 -0.79 27.46 29.86
CA GLU A 514 -0.56 26.25 30.65
C GLU A 514 0.34 26.55 31.85
N ALA A 515 0.14 25.82 32.96
CA ALA A 515 0.84 26.07 34.22
C ALA A 515 2.37 26.08 34.07
N GLY A 516 2.93 25.21 33.22
CA GLY A 516 4.37 25.14 32.94
C GLY A 516 4.92 26.36 32.20
N ARG A 517 4.10 27.13 31.48
CA ARG A 517 4.51 28.31 30.71
C ARG A 517 4.26 29.64 31.44
N ARG A 518 3.66 29.61 32.63
CA ARG A 518 3.37 30.81 33.44
C ARG A 518 4.63 31.57 33.85
N GLY A 519 5.71 30.85 34.15
CA GLY A 519 7.02 31.45 34.48
C GLY A 519 7.51 32.38 33.38
N VAL A 520 7.42 31.95 32.11
CA VAL A 520 7.82 32.76 30.95
C VAL A 520 7.03 34.06 30.83
N VAL A 521 5.71 34.03 31.10
CA VAL A 521 4.87 35.23 31.07
C VAL A 521 5.30 36.22 32.16
N LEU A 522 5.64 35.71 33.35
CA LEU A 522 6.10 36.54 34.47
C LEU A 522 7.48 37.11 34.19
N ASP A 523 8.43 36.31 33.71
CA ASP A 523 9.79 36.75 33.38
C ASP A 523 9.77 37.81 32.26
N THR A 524 8.93 37.60 31.25
CA THR A 524 8.70 38.58 30.17
C THR A 524 8.09 39.88 30.70
N GLY A 525 7.13 39.77 31.63
CA GLY A 525 6.54 40.93 32.31
C GLY A 525 7.58 41.72 33.10
N VAL A 526 8.35 41.06 33.97
CA VAL A 526 9.43 41.67 34.77
C VAL A 526 10.45 42.34 33.86
N GLY A 527 10.88 41.65 32.79
CA GLY A 527 11.80 42.20 31.80
C GLY A 527 11.23 43.42 31.06
N HIS A 528 9.94 43.41 30.71
CA HIS A 528 9.29 44.54 30.06
C HIS A 528 9.23 45.77 30.98
N PHE A 529 8.72 45.64 32.21
CA PHE A 529 8.63 46.76 33.16
C PHE A 529 10.00 47.31 33.57
N GLY A 530 11.01 46.44 33.69
CA GLY A 530 12.40 46.85 33.91
C GLY A 530 12.98 47.64 32.73
N ARG A 531 12.68 47.25 31.48
CA ARG A 531 13.15 47.98 30.28
C ARG A 531 12.55 49.38 30.15
N ILE A 532 11.32 49.58 30.61
CA ILE A 532 10.61 50.87 30.53
C ILE A 532 10.78 51.72 31.79
N ASP A 533 11.69 51.33 32.70
CA ASP A 533 12.00 51.99 33.97
C ASP A 533 10.74 52.30 34.82
N HIS A 534 9.84 51.32 34.91
CA HIS A 534 8.58 51.44 35.64
C HIS A 534 8.50 50.38 36.75
N GLU A 535 7.94 50.76 37.90
CA GLU A 535 7.70 49.83 39.01
C GLU A 535 6.81 48.66 38.55
N LEU A 536 7.16 47.43 38.98
CA LEU A 536 6.37 46.25 38.67
C LEU A 536 4.99 46.37 39.34
N PRO A 537 3.88 46.24 38.59
CA PRO A 537 2.55 46.33 39.18
C PRO A 537 2.35 45.31 40.31
N ALA A 538 1.68 45.73 41.39
CA ALA A 538 1.50 44.92 42.59
C ALA A 538 0.80 43.57 42.29
N SER A 539 -0.07 43.53 41.29
CA SER A 539 -0.75 42.35 40.77
C SER A 539 0.22 41.32 40.19
N LEU A 540 1.15 41.75 39.33
CA LEU A 540 2.20 40.91 38.75
C LEU A 540 3.25 40.51 39.78
N LEU A 541 3.60 41.40 40.72
CA LEU A 541 4.50 41.09 41.83
C LEU A 541 3.93 39.98 42.72
N VAL A 542 2.63 40.00 43.02
CA VAL A 542 1.96 38.91 43.75
C VAL A 542 2.06 37.58 43.00
N LEU A 543 1.88 37.58 41.68
CA LEU A 543 2.02 36.35 40.88
C LEU A 543 3.47 35.85 40.85
N ALA A 544 4.45 36.73 40.69
CA ALA A 544 5.88 36.38 40.74
C ALA A 544 6.27 35.76 42.09
N LEU A 545 5.84 36.37 43.21
CA LEU A 545 6.10 35.85 44.56
C LEU A 545 5.40 34.51 44.82
N ARG A 546 4.20 34.30 44.25
CA ARG A 546 3.48 33.02 44.34
C ARG A 546 4.15 31.93 43.51
N SER A 547 4.67 32.26 42.33
CA SER A 547 5.45 31.36 41.48
C SER A 547 6.71 30.90 42.20
N GLU A 548 7.46 31.86 42.78
CA GLU A 548 8.65 31.58 43.59
C GLU A 548 8.32 30.70 44.81
N LEU A 549 7.21 30.99 45.50
CA LEU A 549 6.75 30.20 46.65
C LEU A 549 6.43 28.74 46.28
N ALA A 550 5.89 28.51 45.08
CA ALA A 550 5.57 27.17 44.58
C ALA A 550 6.81 26.32 44.27
N GLY A 551 7.94 26.95 43.92
CA GLY A 551 9.21 26.28 43.63
C GLY A 551 10.05 25.92 44.88
N LEU A 552 9.69 26.43 46.06
CA LEU A 552 10.46 26.21 47.29
C LEU A 552 10.12 24.86 47.97
N GLY A 553 11.15 24.10 48.32
CA GLY A 553 11.01 22.83 49.02
C GLY A 553 10.66 22.99 50.52
N ALA A 554 10.39 21.87 51.20
CA ALA A 554 10.10 21.87 52.64
C ALA A 554 11.28 22.37 53.51
N ALA A 555 12.51 22.31 52.98
CA ALA A 555 13.72 22.80 53.63
C ALA A 555 13.79 24.34 53.73
N ASP A 556 13.01 25.07 52.93
CA ASP A 556 13.03 26.54 52.84
C ASP A 556 11.96 27.21 53.70
N ALA A 557 11.62 26.64 54.86
CA ALA A 557 10.49 27.06 55.69
C ALA A 557 10.49 28.57 56.04
N LEU A 558 11.66 29.15 56.30
CA LEU A 558 11.81 30.58 56.59
C LEU A 558 11.51 31.44 55.35
N ARG A 559 12.09 31.09 54.19
CA ARG A 559 11.88 31.81 52.92
C ARG A 559 10.43 31.69 52.47
N ARG A 560 9.80 30.52 52.62
CA ARG A 560 8.36 30.30 52.36
C ARG A 560 7.48 31.21 53.24
N LYS A 561 7.78 31.31 54.53
CA LYS A 561 7.05 32.21 55.45
C LYS A 561 7.16 33.68 55.03
N VAL A 562 8.39 34.13 54.73
CA VAL A 562 8.64 35.52 54.30
C VAL A 562 7.89 35.86 53.00
N LEU A 563 7.93 34.99 51.99
CA LEU A 563 7.21 35.22 50.74
C LEU A 563 5.68 35.18 50.93
N THR A 564 5.19 34.30 51.80
CA THR A 564 3.75 34.22 52.14
C THR A 564 3.26 35.51 52.80
N ASP A 565 4.02 36.03 53.78
CA ASP A 565 3.70 37.29 54.47
C ASP A 565 3.79 38.50 53.51
N ALA A 566 4.75 38.48 52.58
CA ALA A 566 4.89 39.51 51.55
C ALA A 566 3.70 39.53 50.58
N VAL A 567 3.26 38.37 50.09
CA VAL A 567 2.05 38.22 49.27
C VAL A 567 0.82 38.76 50.01
N ALA A 568 0.62 38.35 51.27
CA ALA A 568 -0.54 38.78 52.06
C ALA A 568 -0.58 40.30 52.28
N LYS A 569 0.59 40.93 52.51
CA LYS A 569 0.70 42.39 52.64
C LYS A 569 0.41 43.12 51.33
N LEU A 570 0.91 42.63 50.20
CA LEU A 570 0.67 43.22 48.88
C LEU A 570 -0.81 43.13 48.47
N GLU A 571 -1.46 41.99 48.73
CA GLU A 571 -2.89 41.82 48.46
C GLU A 571 -3.76 42.74 49.35
N ALA A 572 -3.39 42.91 50.62
CA ALA A 572 -4.07 43.83 51.54
C ALA A 572 -3.90 45.31 51.13
N GLY A 573 -2.72 45.67 50.61
CA GLY A 573 -2.42 47.00 50.08
C GLY A 573 -3.20 47.33 48.80
N SER A 574 -3.25 46.39 47.85
CA SER A 574 -3.97 46.53 46.58
C SER A 574 -5.49 46.74 46.79
N ARG A 575 -6.10 45.99 47.72
CA ARG A 575 -7.53 46.15 48.09
C ARG A 575 -7.85 47.53 48.70
N ARG A 576 -6.91 48.15 49.42
CA ARG A 576 -7.08 49.50 49.99
C ARG A 576 -6.88 50.62 48.97
N GLY A 577 -6.06 50.41 47.94
CA GLY A 577 -5.85 51.35 46.84
C GLY A 577 -7.07 51.52 45.93
N HIS A 578 -7.72 50.42 45.53
CA HIS A 578 -8.92 50.46 44.69
C HIS A 578 -10.17 51.01 45.42
N ALA A 579 -10.23 50.91 46.75
CA ALA A 579 -11.30 51.53 47.54
C ALA A 579 -11.18 53.07 47.59
N LYS A 580 -9.96 53.62 47.43
CA LYS A 580 -9.72 55.09 47.43
C LYS A 580 -9.89 55.73 46.05
N ALA A 581 -9.66 54.99 44.96
CA ALA A 581 -9.85 55.50 43.59
C ALA A 581 -11.33 55.53 43.12
N LYS A 582 -12.26 55.01 43.93
CA LYS A 582 -13.70 54.91 43.63
C LYS A 582 -14.55 55.85 44.51
N ALA A 583 -13.99 56.94 45.02
CA ALA A 583 -14.75 58.03 45.62
C ALA A 583 -15.25 58.96 44.49
N PRO A 584 -16.57 59.11 44.27
CA PRO A 584 -17.08 59.92 43.18
C PRO A 584 -16.94 61.41 43.53
N ALA A 585 -16.37 62.20 42.61
CA ALA A 585 -16.58 63.64 42.60
C ALA A 585 -18.04 63.91 42.17
N PRO A 586 -18.77 64.82 42.83
CA PRO A 586 -20.14 65.14 42.43
C PRO A 586 -20.05 66.04 41.20
N HIS A 587 -20.82 65.77 40.13
CA HIS A 587 -21.55 66.79 39.39
C HIS A 587 -22.40 66.23 38.25
N LEU A 588 -23.62 66.77 38.22
CA LEU A 588 -24.41 67.15 37.05
C LEU A 588 -25.10 66.03 36.25
N ILE A 589 -26.35 65.82 36.66
CA ILE A 589 -27.48 65.36 35.86
C ILE A 589 -27.55 66.19 34.56
N VAL A 590 -27.36 65.53 33.43
CA VAL A 590 -27.83 66.02 32.12
C VAL A 590 -28.76 64.94 31.56
N HIS A 591 -30.02 65.32 31.39
CA HIS A 591 -31.05 64.54 30.73
C HIS A 591 -30.69 64.27 29.26
N GLN A 592 -30.85 63.02 28.82
CA GLN A 592 -31.13 62.70 27.42
C GLN A 592 -32.05 61.47 27.29
N PRO A 593 -32.81 61.38 26.19
CA PRO A 593 -34.17 60.88 26.19
C PRO A 593 -34.30 59.42 25.77
N VAL A 594 -35.41 58.84 26.19
CA VAL A 594 -35.94 57.54 25.79
C VAL A 594 -36.18 57.50 24.27
N GLN A 595 -35.69 56.45 23.61
CA GLN A 595 -36.20 55.99 22.32
C GLN A 595 -36.48 54.46 22.35
N PRO A 596 -37.44 53.99 21.55
CA PRO A 596 -38.26 52.84 21.88
C PRO A 596 -37.77 51.52 21.28
N ALA A 597 -38.20 50.44 21.94
CA ALA A 597 -37.98 49.05 21.55
C ALA A 597 -38.59 48.74 20.17
N VAL A 598 -37.79 48.11 19.31
CA VAL A 598 -38.26 47.49 18.06
C VAL A 598 -38.36 45.99 18.28
N ALA A 599 -39.54 45.46 17.94
CA ALA A 599 -39.98 44.09 18.09
C ALA A 599 -39.20 43.10 17.19
N GLN A 600 -38.96 41.90 17.74
CA GLN A 600 -38.52 40.72 17.00
C GLN A 600 -39.69 40.11 16.20
N PRO A 601 -39.47 39.60 14.98
CA PRO A 601 -40.41 38.69 14.32
C PRO A 601 -40.12 37.21 14.66
N PRO A 602 -41.15 36.34 14.70
CA PRO A 602 -41.05 34.97 15.17
C PRO A 602 -40.54 33.97 14.11
N ALA A 603 -40.11 32.83 14.65
CA ALA A 603 -39.52 31.68 13.98
C ALA A 603 -40.42 30.99 12.94
N ARG A 604 -39.79 30.45 11.88
CA ARG A 604 -40.40 29.52 10.92
C ARG A 604 -40.32 28.07 11.42
N PRO A 605 -41.35 27.24 11.16
CA PRO A 605 -41.37 25.83 11.54
C PRO A 605 -40.59 24.94 10.57
N GLN A 606 -39.91 23.94 11.13
CA GLN A 606 -39.22 22.86 10.42
C GLN A 606 -40.22 21.83 9.89
N THR A 607 -40.08 21.45 8.62
CA THR A 607 -40.85 20.39 7.96
C THR A 607 -39.99 19.12 7.91
N GLN A 608 -40.47 18.02 8.50
CA GLN A 608 -39.89 16.69 8.38
C GLN A 608 -40.24 16.05 7.02
N PRO A 609 -39.33 15.31 6.36
CA PRO A 609 -39.69 14.45 5.24
C PRO A 609 -40.14 13.05 5.71
N GLN A 610 -41.28 12.64 5.18
CA GLN A 610 -41.92 11.34 5.34
C GLN A 610 -41.14 10.19 4.69
N GLN A 611 -41.19 9.03 5.34
CA GLN A 611 -40.84 7.72 4.79
C GLN A 611 -41.89 7.25 3.77
N GLN A 612 -41.44 6.63 2.68
CA GLN A 612 -42.28 5.86 1.76
C GLN A 612 -41.82 4.38 1.71
N PRO A 613 -42.74 3.44 1.43
CA PRO A 613 -42.50 2.01 1.57
C PRO A 613 -42.07 1.29 0.28
N ARG A 614 -41.45 0.14 0.49
CA ARG A 614 -41.03 -0.93 -0.44
C ARG A 614 -42.10 -1.39 -1.45
N PRO A 615 -41.65 -2.04 -2.54
CA PRO A 615 -42.27 -3.30 -2.96
C PRO A 615 -41.28 -4.47 -3.15
N THR A 616 -41.84 -5.68 -3.03
CA THR A 616 -41.25 -7.02 -3.06
C THR A 616 -41.08 -7.59 -4.49
N PRO A 617 -40.37 -8.73 -4.67
CA PRO A 617 -39.84 -9.21 -5.95
C PRO A 617 -40.75 -10.23 -6.67
N TYR A 618 -40.51 -10.43 -7.97
CA TYR A 618 -41.06 -11.51 -8.79
C TYR A 618 -39.99 -12.57 -9.13
N PRO A 619 -40.40 -13.82 -9.44
CA PRO A 619 -39.52 -14.98 -9.60
C PRO A 619 -39.07 -15.17 -11.06
N THR A 620 -37.85 -15.66 -11.27
CA THR A 620 -37.35 -16.09 -12.58
C THR A 620 -37.09 -17.60 -12.54
N GLU A 621 -37.64 -18.32 -13.53
CA GLU A 621 -37.47 -19.75 -13.76
C GLU A 621 -36.03 -20.10 -14.22
N PRO A 622 -35.57 -21.35 -13.98
CA PRO A 622 -34.21 -21.76 -14.33
C PRO A 622 -34.13 -22.23 -15.78
N THR A 623 -33.14 -21.72 -16.51
CA THR A 623 -32.70 -22.29 -17.79
C THR A 623 -31.47 -23.17 -17.51
N GLU A 624 -31.60 -24.48 -17.65
CA GLU A 624 -30.47 -25.42 -17.62
C GLU A 624 -29.57 -25.18 -18.84
N SER A 625 -28.46 -24.48 -18.64
CA SER A 625 -27.28 -24.59 -19.50
C SER A 625 -26.34 -25.63 -18.90
N LEU A 626 -25.94 -26.64 -19.68
CA LEU A 626 -24.91 -27.61 -19.36
C LEU A 626 -23.60 -26.91 -19.00
N ASP A 627 -23.40 -26.72 -17.70
CA ASP A 627 -22.25 -26.01 -17.15
C ASP A 627 -21.02 -26.94 -17.20
N THR A 628 -20.07 -26.63 -18.08
CA THR A 628 -18.77 -27.30 -18.20
C THR A 628 -17.73 -26.66 -17.27
N ARG A 629 -18.16 -25.80 -16.34
CA ARG A 629 -17.30 -25.15 -15.35
C ARG A 629 -16.78 -26.14 -14.31
N ALA A 630 -15.48 -26.05 -14.03
CA ALA A 630 -14.86 -26.80 -12.95
C ALA A 630 -15.50 -26.46 -11.59
N PRO A 631 -15.67 -27.43 -10.66
CA PRO A 631 -16.35 -27.21 -9.39
C PRO A 631 -15.65 -26.22 -8.43
N TRP A 632 -14.45 -25.72 -8.80
CA TRP A 632 -13.66 -24.74 -8.03
C TRP A 632 -13.52 -23.37 -8.70
N ASN A 633 -14.12 -23.14 -9.88
CA ASN A 633 -14.17 -21.82 -10.51
C ASN A 633 -15.31 -21.01 -9.89
N VAL A 634 -15.06 -20.48 -8.69
CA VAL A 634 -15.87 -19.36 -8.17
C VAL A 634 -15.38 -18.10 -8.90
N ASP A 635 -16.28 -17.42 -9.61
CA ASP A 635 -15.99 -16.20 -10.37
C ASP A 635 -15.11 -15.23 -9.55
N VAL A 636 -13.87 -15.04 -10.00
CA VAL A 636 -12.86 -14.19 -9.35
C VAL A 636 -13.31 -12.73 -9.30
N GLU A 637 -14.24 -12.32 -10.18
CA GLU A 637 -14.85 -10.98 -10.16
C GLU A 637 -15.77 -10.73 -8.95
N GLU A 638 -16.41 -11.76 -8.37
CA GLU A 638 -17.28 -11.55 -7.19
C GLU A 638 -16.49 -11.57 -5.86
N ALA A 639 -15.30 -12.19 -5.84
CA ALA A 639 -14.44 -12.21 -4.66
C ALA A 639 -13.71 -10.86 -4.44
N ALA A 640 -13.48 -10.08 -5.49
CA ALA A 640 -12.84 -8.77 -5.39
C ALA A 640 -13.74 -7.70 -4.72
N THR A 641 -15.07 -7.83 -4.85
CA THR A 641 -16.03 -6.84 -4.32
C THR A 641 -16.54 -7.16 -2.90
N LYS A 642 -16.19 -8.33 -2.33
CA LYS A 642 -16.53 -8.71 -0.95
C LYS A 642 -15.29 -9.02 -0.12
N ARG A 643 -14.29 -8.14 -0.10
CA ARG A 643 -13.34 -8.05 1.03
C ARG A 643 -14.10 -7.62 2.29
N LYS A 644 -14.75 -8.57 2.95
CA LYS A 644 -15.16 -8.43 4.36
C LYS A 644 -13.91 -8.04 5.13
N ARG A 645 -13.96 -6.87 5.77
CA ARG A 645 -12.98 -6.40 6.76
C ARG A 645 -12.59 -7.59 7.64
N ARG A 646 -11.41 -8.18 7.40
CA ARG A 646 -10.78 -9.09 8.36
C ARG A 646 -10.59 -8.25 9.62
N ARG A 647 -11.37 -8.55 10.65
CA ARG A 647 -11.08 -8.04 12.00
C ARG A 647 -9.65 -8.46 12.28
N LEU A 648 -8.78 -7.47 12.50
CA LEU A 648 -7.44 -7.70 13.03
C LEU A 648 -7.58 -8.63 14.25
N PRO A 649 -6.71 -9.64 14.41
CA PRO A 649 -6.71 -10.46 15.60
C PRO A 649 -6.63 -9.55 16.83
N ASP A 650 -7.42 -9.87 17.85
CA ASP A 650 -7.44 -9.11 19.10
C ASP A 650 -6.09 -9.29 19.81
N LEU A 651 -5.17 -8.36 19.53
CA LEU A 651 -3.81 -8.34 20.06
C LEU A 651 -3.75 -7.85 21.52
N SER A 652 -4.90 -7.53 22.14
CA SER A 652 -4.96 -7.05 23.52
C SER A 652 -4.34 -8.04 24.51
N ALA A 653 -4.48 -9.35 24.26
CA ALA A 653 -3.88 -10.41 25.08
C ALA A 653 -2.34 -10.50 24.97
N HIS A 654 -1.74 -9.95 23.90
CA HIS A 654 -0.30 -10.05 23.62
C HIS A 654 0.46 -8.72 23.79
N TRP A 655 -0.24 -7.62 24.09
CA TRP A 655 0.34 -6.30 24.33
C TRP A 655 1.48 -6.27 25.38
N PRO A 656 1.42 -7.03 26.49
CA PRO A 656 2.53 -7.07 27.46
C PRO A 656 3.80 -7.71 26.88
N LEU A 657 3.65 -8.65 25.95
CA LEU A 657 4.76 -9.34 25.31
C LEU A 657 5.39 -8.47 24.21
N ILE A 658 4.55 -7.81 23.41
CA ILE A 658 4.96 -6.84 22.39
C ILE A 658 5.71 -5.67 23.03
N GLY A 659 5.22 -5.15 24.16
CA GLY A 659 5.90 -4.11 24.93
C GLY A 659 7.29 -4.53 25.42
N LYS A 660 7.43 -5.77 25.92
CA LYS A 660 8.74 -6.31 26.34
C LYS A 660 9.72 -6.45 25.18
N VAL A 661 9.24 -6.91 24.01
CA VAL A 661 10.06 -7.02 22.80
C VAL A 661 10.51 -5.65 22.30
N LEU A 662 9.61 -4.66 22.27
CA LEU A 662 9.95 -3.28 21.89
C LEU A 662 11.00 -2.67 22.83
N ILE A 663 10.87 -2.86 24.14
CA ILE A 663 11.86 -2.40 25.12
C ILE A 663 13.21 -3.09 24.90
N ALA A 664 13.22 -4.40 24.64
CA ALA A 664 14.45 -5.14 24.37
C ALA A 664 15.16 -4.62 23.10
N VAL A 665 14.42 -4.37 22.02
CA VAL A 665 14.95 -3.79 20.78
C VAL A 665 15.52 -2.39 21.03
N LEU A 666 14.84 -1.57 21.82
CA LEU A 666 15.26 -0.20 22.13
C LEU A 666 16.54 -0.18 22.98
N VAL A 667 16.67 -1.11 23.94
CA VAL A 667 17.89 -1.29 24.74
C VAL A 667 19.06 -1.76 23.86
N VAL A 668 18.84 -2.71 22.95
CA VAL A 668 19.88 -3.17 22.02
C VAL A 668 20.32 -2.02 21.10
N ALA A 669 19.37 -1.26 20.55
CA ALA A 669 19.68 -0.09 19.72
C ALA A 669 20.49 0.98 20.47
N LEU A 670 20.15 1.24 21.74
CA LEU A 670 20.87 2.18 22.59
C LEU A 670 22.32 1.70 22.86
N ILE A 671 22.51 0.41 23.12
CA ILE A 671 23.84 -0.19 23.32
C ILE A 671 24.69 -0.06 22.05
N VAL A 672 24.11 -0.33 20.88
CA VAL A 672 24.80 -0.18 19.59
C VAL A 672 25.17 1.28 19.33
N ALA A 673 24.27 2.22 19.58
CA ALA A 673 24.54 3.65 19.47
C ALA A 673 25.68 4.10 20.40
N LEU A 674 25.67 3.69 21.67
CA LEU A 674 26.74 3.99 22.62
C LEU A 674 28.08 3.37 22.22
N TYR A 675 28.07 2.14 21.69
CA TYR A 675 29.27 1.48 21.17
C TYR A 675 29.87 2.24 19.98
N LEU A 676 29.03 2.65 19.02
CA LEU A 676 29.48 3.43 17.86
C LEU A 676 30.00 4.80 18.27
N LEU A 677 29.37 5.45 19.25
CA LEU A 677 29.81 6.75 19.76
C LEU A 677 31.16 6.65 20.49
N ALA A 678 31.33 5.63 21.35
CA ALA A 678 32.59 5.35 22.04
C ALA A 678 33.71 5.02 21.04
N ARG A 679 33.41 4.23 20.00
CA ARG A 679 34.36 3.93 18.92
C ARG A 679 34.78 5.18 18.16
N HIS A 680 33.84 6.07 17.84
CA HIS A 680 34.13 7.34 17.15
C HIS A 680 34.98 8.28 18.01
N MET A 681 34.76 8.32 19.33
CA MET A 681 35.58 9.11 20.26
C MET A 681 36.99 8.54 20.46
N LEU A 682 37.19 7.22 20.33
CA LEU A 682 38.51 6.58 20.41
C LEU A 682 39.32 6.71 19.11
N GLN A 683 38.66 7.00 17.99
CA GLN A 683 39.31 7.22 16.68
C GLN A 683 39.68 8.68 16.43
N ARG A 684 39.24 9.60 17.29
CA ARG A 684 39.70 11.00 17.36
C ARG A 684 40.72 11.14 18.47
#